data_AF-A0A9D9Z5D3-F1
#
_entry.id   AF-A0A9D9Z5D3-F1
#
_cell.length_a   1.000
_cell.length_b   1.000
_cell.length_c   1.000
_cell.angle_alpha   90.00
_cell.angle_beta   90.00
_cell.angle_gamma   90.00
#
_symmetry.space_group_name_H-M   'P 1'
#
loop_
_entity.id
_entity.type
_entity.pdbx_description
1 polymer ?
#
loop_
_entity_poly.entity_id
_entity_poly.type
_entity_poly.pdbx_seq_one_letter_code
_entity_poly.pdbx_strand_id
1 'polypeptide(L)'
;MTEGLTRDTPVRFLKGVGPVKASRLLTLGVQTVEDLLYLFPRRYENRGMAAPLGSLQAGSFSSAVATVLAIERKPTRRRNLTLVTALLSDGSSLAQAVWFNRKGLERVLTPGTKASFYGKVERRGGLLQYTNPEFEVLADEDDPSDQRTVVPVYPGTEGLYQKWLRRLISDALETFPGDLVDPLPPPIREAKGFMSRVPAVTQMHYPSGREEWALARKRLAYEELFLLQVALAIRKQGYREETGGEPLEWEGPLMKHFREGILPFSLTRSQEKVLGELAADSSGNVPMNRLLQGDVGSGKTAVAVIFLIAAVDSGFQGAIMAPTEILARQHFKRISGWLSALGVPVHLLTGSLPDPQREGILANIASGEPCIVVGTHALIQKTVRFGGLAAVVVDEQHRFGVLQRGALTAKGSHPHVLVMTATPIPRTLTLSVYGDLAFSVIDELPPGRTPTETRYLRDPDDPRLARFIANETAQGRRVYWVCPVIEESDKLPLMPVIRRHETLSKRFPGEKVGILHGQLPPEERQSTMERFVSGELSILVSTTVVEVGVDVRDATVMVIEDAHRFGLSQLHQLRGRVGRGEVGGFCFLVGKPGTEDGRARIEAMRTSSDGFEIAERDLALRGPGEICGVRQHGITDFKVADLVKDRDLLEEAREDAFTLVGSDPVLSGYPDLRREVFRKLGTKLKLAGTA
;
A
#
# COMPACT_ATOMS: atom_id res chain seq x y z
N MET A 1 10.09 18.26 41.48
CA MET A 1 9.19 18.97 40.55
C MET A 1 8.80 18.05 39.40
N THR A 2 8.20 16.91 39.71
CA THR A 2 7.73 15.89 38.74
C THR A 2 6.24 15.56 38.96
N GLU A 3 5.58 16.24 39.89
CA GLU A 3 4.13 16.12 40.08
C GLU A 3 3.42 16.85 38.94
N GLY A 4 2.67 16.10 38.12
CA GLY A 4 1.77 16.64 37.11
C GLY A 4 2.20 16.50 35.65
N LEU A 5 3.35 15.88 35.34
CA LEU A 5 3.72 15.55 33.96
C LEU A 5 3.08 14.21 33.58
N THR A 6 2.37 14.16 32.46
CA THR A 6 1.76 12.94 31.90
C THR A 6 2.44 12.53 30.59
N ARG A 7 2.14 11.33 30.05
CA ARG A 7 2.63 10.89 28.72
C ARG A 7 2.33 11.85 27.56
N ASP A 8 1.24 12.62 27.65
CA ASP A 8 0.81 13.58 26.61
C ASP A 8 1.54 14.94 26.75
N THR A 9 2.40 15.09 27.77
CA THR A 9 3.16 16.32 28.00
C THR A 9 4.07 16.61 26.80
N PRO A 10 4.09 17.86 26.30
CA PRO A 10 5.05 18.26 25.27
C PRO A 10 6.51 18.07 25.72
N VAL A 11 7.36 17.48 24.87
CA VAL A 11 8.77 17.16 25.21
C VAL A 11 9.60 18.36 25.63
N ARG A 12 9.19 19.58 25.27
CA ARG A 12 9.83 20.84 25.70
C ARG A 12 9.82 21.05 27.22
N PHE A 13 8.94 20.37 27.95
CA PHE A 13 8.87 20.43 29.41
C PHE A 13 9.77 19.40 30.10
N LEU A 14 10.39 18.49 29.34
CA LEU A 14 11.39 17.59 29.88
C LEU A 14 12.68 18.32 30.21
N LYS A 15 13.29 17.95 31.34
CA LYS A 15 14.56 18.50 31.78
C LYS A 15 15.63 18.28 30.70
N GLY A 16 16.32 19.34 30.31
CA GLY A 16 17.38 19.28 29.29
C GLY A 16 16.92 19.45 27.83
N VAL A 17 15.63 19.63 27.58
CA VAL A 17 15.04 19.93 26.26
C VAL A 17 14.72 21.43 26.13
N GLY A 18 15.70 22.22 25.69
CA GLY A 18 15.47 23.63 25.35
C GLY A 18 14.73 23.83 24.02
N PRO A 19 14.28 25.07 23.68
CA PRO A 19 13.46 25.37 22.49
C PRO A 19 14.07 24.88 21.17
N VAL A 20 15.38 25.01 21.01
CA VAL A 20 16.11 24.55 19.82
C VAL A 20 16.06 23.02 19.69
N LYS A 21 16.24 22.30 20.80
CA LYS A 21 16.18 20.82 20.79
C LYS A 21 14.75 20.33 20.60
N ALA A 22 13.76 21.00 21.18
CA ALA A 22 12.35 20.70 20.97
C ALA A 22 11.97 20.84 19.49
N SER A 23 12.39 21.92 18.82
CA SER A 23 12.18 22.10 17.38
C SER A 23 12.85 20.99 16.55
N ARG A 24 14.05 20.53 16.94
CA ARG A 24 14.71 19.39 16.28
C ARG A 24 13.99 18.06 16.53
N LEU A 25 13.51 17.80 17.74
CA LEU A 25 12.70 16.61 18.03
C LEU A 25 11.40 16.60 17.22
N LEU A 26 10.79 17.76 17.00
CA LEU A 26 9.61 17.91 16.14
C LEU A 26 9.90 17.44 14.70
N THR A 27 11.10 17.69 14.16
CA THR A 27 11.48 17.18 12.82
C THR A 27 11.57 15.66 12.75
N LEU A 28 11.78 14.99 13.90
CA LEU A 28 11.74 13.53 14.03
C LEU A 28 10.33 13.00 14.33
N GLY A 29 9.30 13.87 14.31
CA GLY A 29 7.93 13.52 14.68
C GLY A 29 7.68 13.40 16.18
N VAL A 30 8.63 13.85 17.02
CA VAL A 30 8.54 13.73 18.48
C VAL A 30 7.98 15.02 19.09
N GLN A 31 6.71 14.98 19.51
CA GLN A 31 6.01 16.12 20.13
C GLN A 31 5.77 15.91 21.62
N THR A 32 5.38 14.70 22.01
CA THR A 32 5.02 14.33 23.37
C THR A 32 6.02 13.36 24.01
N VAL A 33 5.93 13.18 25.33
CA VAL A 33 6.71 12.16 26.04
C VAL A 33 6.43 10.76 25.47
N GLU A 34 5.17 10.45 25.14
CA GLU A 34 4.84 9.19 24.45
C GLU A 34 5.58 9.07 23.11
N ASP A 35 5.64 10.13 22.29
CA ASP A 35 6.37 10.05 21.03
C ASP A 35 7.86 9.79 21.22
N LEU A 36 8.45 10.32 22.30
CA LEU A 36 9.82 10.07 22.67
C LEU A 36 10.04 8.61 23.10
N LEU A 37 9.13 8.06 23.90
CA LEU A 37 9.16 6.65 24.36
C LEU A 37 8.91 5.65 23.23
N TYR A 38 8.34 6.10 22.11
CA TYR A 38 8.18 5.28 20.92
C TYR A 38 9.15 5.69 19.78
N LEU A 39 10.14 6.53 20.08
CA LEU A 39 11.26 6.80 19.16
C LEU A 39 12.23 5.62 19.22
N PHE A 40 11.86 4.50 18.60
CA PHE A 40 12.67 3.29 18.69
C PHE A 40 14.01 3.40 17.94
N PRO A 41 15.04 2.66 18.38
CA PRO A 41 16.34 2.63 17.72
C PRO A 41 16.24 2.08 16.29
N ARG A 42 16.97 2.69 15.33
CA ARG A 42 17.10 2.15 13.95
C ARG A 42 17.96 0.91 13.90
N ARG A 43 18.92 0.83 14.81
CA ARG A 43 19.84 -0.30 14.97
C ARG A 43 20.36 -0.34 16.39
N TYR A 44 20.90 -1.49 16.76
CA TYR A 44 21.61 -1.69 18.01
C TYR A 44 23.07 -1.95 17.70
N GLU A 45 23.96 -1.28 18.42
CA GLU A 45 25.40 -1.46 18.31
C GLU A 45 25.86 -2.31 19.48
N ASN A 46 26.45 -3.46 19.17
CA ASN A 46 27.09 -4.27 20.20
C ASN A 46 28.48 -3.70 20.48
N ARG A 47 28.61 -2.97 21.59
CA ARG A 47 29.87 -2.36 22.06
C ARG A 47 30.61 -3.25 23.06
N GLY A 48 30.02 -4.38 23.47
CA GLY A 48 30.67 -5.33 24.37
C GLY A 48 31.68 -6.26 23.71
N MET A 49 31.70 -6.34 22.38
CA MET A 49 32.76 -7.03 21.62
C MET A 49 33.79 -6.02 21.12
N ALA A 50 34.53 -5.40 22.05
CA ALA A 50 35.69 -4.60 21.68
C ALA A 50 36.71 -5.51 21.00
N ALA A 51 36.89 -5.34 19.69
CA ALA A 51 37.86 -6.08 18.92
C ALA A 51 39.26 -5.51 19.20
N PRO A 52 40.31 -6.34 19.37
CA PRO A 52 41.69 -5.87 19.35
C PRO A 52 41.94 -5.04 18.08
N LEU A 53 42.72 -3.96 18.18
CA LEU A 53 43.00 -3.06 17.06
C LEU A 53 43.59 -3.83 15.86
N GLY A 54 44.37 -4.88 16.12
CA GLY A 54 44.95 -5.75 15.10
C GLY A 54 43.95 -6.64 14.34
N SER A 55 42.74 -6.82 14.87
CA SER A 55 41.68 -7.64 14.25
C SER A 55 40.63 -6.83 13.49
N LEU A 56 40.80 -5.50 13.44
CA LEU A 56 39.87 -4.61 12.74
C LEU A 56 39.89 -4.86 11.23
N GLN A 57 38.72 -4.99 10.63
CA GLN A 57 38.57 -5.21 9.19
C GLN A 57 38.24 -3.91 8.46
N ALA A 58 39.06 -3.57 7.46
CA ALA A 58 38.82 -2.42 6.61
C ALA A 58 37.48 -2.53 5.85
N GLY A 59 36.71 -1.45 5.82
CA GLY A 59 35.38 -1.39 5.21
C GLY A 59 34.22 -1.71 6.15
N SER A 60 34.50 -2.20 7.37
CA SER A 60 33.49 -2.54 8.37
C SER A 60 33.37 -1.46 9.46
N PHE A 61 32.24 -1.46 10.17
CA PHE A 61 32.10 -0.72 11.43
C PHE A 61 32.54 -1.63 12.57
N SER A 62 33.41 -1.12 13.45
CA SER A 62 33.96 -1.90 14.55
C SER A 62 34.09 -1.03 15.80
N SER A 63 34.08 -1.68 16.97
CA SER A 63 34.40 -1.07 18.24
C SER A 63 35.74 -1.59 18.75
N ALA A 64 36.58 -0.73 19.30
CA ALA A 64 37.81 -1.11 19.98
C ALA A 64 38.08 -0.20 21.17
N VAL A 65 38.63 -0.77 22.24
CA VAL A 65 39.14 0.00 23.39
C VAL A 65 40.63 0.24 23.17
N ALA A 66 41.05 1.50 23.22
CA ALA A 66 42.44 1.87 23.01
C ALA A 66 42.84 3.06 23.87
N THR A 67 44.13 3.15 24.16
CA THR A 67 44.75 4.30 24.80
C THR A 67 45.26 5.26 23.73
N VAL A 68 44.97 6.55 23.91
CA VAL A 68 45.49 7.61 23.04
C VAL A 68 46.97 7.80 23.33
N LEU A 69 47.84 7.54 22.35
CA LEU A 69 49.28 7.76 22.46
C LEU A 69 49.67 9.20 22.11
N ALA A 70 49.03 9.76 21.08
CA ALA A 70 49.31 11.10 20.61
C ALA A 70 48.06 11.67 19.92
N ILE A 71 47.90 12.98 19.93
CA ILE A 71 46.85 13.68 19.19
C ILE A 71 47.43 14.91 18.51
N GLU A 72 47.18 15.04 17.22
CA GLU A 72 47.67 16.15 16.40
C GLU A 72 46.53 16.83 15.68
N ARG A 73 46.58 18.16 15.60
CA ARG A 73 45.68 18.97 14.79
C ARG A 73 46.46 19.56 13.63
N LYS A 74 46.09 19.21 12.39
CA LYS A 74 46.71 19.74 11.17
C LYS A 74 45.70 20.55 10.34
N PRO A 75 45.99 21.81 9.98
CA PRO A 75 45.25 22.50 8.94
C PRO A 75 45.55 21.82 7.60
N THR A 76 44.53 21.53 6.80
CA THR A 76 44.73 20.91 5.48
C THR A 76 44.94 21.97 4.39
N ARG A 77 45.51 21.56 3.24
CA ARG A 77 45.69 22.43 2.06
C ARG A 77 44.36 22.97 1.47
N ARG A 78 43.21 22.40 1.86
CA ARG A 78 41.88 22.90 1.47
C ARG A 78 41.39 23.93 2.48
N ARG A 79 40.98 25.11 1.98
CA ARG A 79 40.45 26.23 2.77
C ARG A 79 39.28 25.74 3.65
N ASN A 80 39.31 26.05 4.94
CA ASN A 80 38.30 25.69 5.96
C ASN A 80 38.17 24.21 6.37
N LEU A 81 39.14 23.34 6.07
CA LEU A 81 39.15 21.96 6.56
C LEU A 81 40.30 21.73 7.57
N THR A 82 39.94 21.50 8.83
CA THR A 82 40.86 21.12 9.92
C THR A 82 40.76 19.63 10.17
N LEU A 83 41.90 18.95 10.34
CA LEU A 83 41.95 17.52 10.59
C LEU A 83 42.58 17.28 11.97
N VAL A 84 41.89 16.53 12.83
CA VAL A 84 42.42 16.08 14.12
C VAL A 84 42.68 14.57 14.01
N THR A 85 43.91 14.14 14.26
CA THR A 85 44.32 12.73 14.23
C THR A 85 44.78 12.30 15.61
N ALA A 86 44.17 11.27 16.18
CA ALA A 86 44.68 10.58 17.36
C ALA A 86 45.34 9.25 16.95
N LEU A 87 46.52 8.98 17.49
CA LEU A 87 47.17 7.67 17.43
C LEU A 87 46.68 6.82 18.60
N LEU A 88 46.19 5.64 18.30
CA LEU A 88 45.57 4.71 19.24
C LEU A 88 46.43 3.46 19.39
N SER A 89 46.53 2.94 20.62
CA SER A 89 47.19 1.67 20.91
C SER A 89 46.38 0.84 21.90
N ASP A 90 46.26 -0.46 21.65
CA ASP A 90 45.73 -1.45 22.59
C ASP A 90 46.86 -2.20 23.34
N GLY A 91 48.11 -1.76 23.17
CA GLY A 91 49.31 -2.42 23.70
C GLY A 91 49.96 -3.41 22.73
N SER A 92 49.23 -3.91 21.73
CA SER A 92 49.71 -4.90 20.75
C SER A 92 49.75 -4.37 19.32
N SER A 93 48.85 -3.46 18.97
CA SER A 93 48.60 -2.96 17.62
C SER A 93 48.33 -1.46 17.64
N LEU A 94 48.60 -0.80 16.51
CA LEU A 94 48.38 0.63 16.33
C LEU A 94 47.27 0.91 15.32
N ALA A 95 46.43 1.89 15.62
CA ALA A 95 45.43 2.42 14.71
C ALA A 95 45.38 3.95 14.82
N GLN A 96 44.70 4.60 13.89
CA GLN A 96 44.44 6.05 13.94
C GLN A 96 42.95 6.32 14.08
N ALA A 97 42.59 7.43 14.71
CA ALA A 97 41.26 8.00 14.65
C ALA A 97 41.34 9.42 14.10
N VAL A 98 40.58 9.71 13.05
CA VAL A 98 40.64 10.99 12.34
C VAL A 98 39.28 11.66 12.35
N TRP A 99 39.25 12.91 12.79
CA TRP A 99 38.06 13.76 12.75
C TRP A 99 38.26 14.95 11.81
N PHE A 100 37.26 15.21 10.98
CA PHE A 100 37.20 16.40 10.14
C PHE A 100 36.40 17.50 10.84
N ASN A 101 36.96 18.71 10.91
CA ASN A 101 36.33 19.93 11.44
C ASN A 101 35.82 19.87 12.90
N ARG A 102 36.27 18.90 13.70
CA ARG A 102 36.00 18.87 15.14
C ARG A 102 37.11 19.56 15.93
N LYS A 103 36.83 20.77 16.43
CA LYS A 103 37.75 21.55 17.27
C LYS A 103 37.63 21.15 18.73
N GLY A 104 38.73 21.14 19.47
CA GLY A 104 38.74 20.96 20.93
C GLY A 104 38.78 19.51 21.40
N LEU A 105 38.92 18.54 20.49
CA LEU A 105 39.12 17.13 20.86
C LEU A 105 40.47 16.91 21.55
N GLU A 106 41.47 17.73 21.22
CA GLU A 106 42.79 17.75 21.87
C GLU A 106 42.73 18.02 23.39
N ARG A 107 41.62 18.56 23.90
CA ARG A 107 41.41 18.81 25.34
C ARG A 107 40.81 17.61 26.07
N VAL A 108 40.18 16.69 25.35
CA VAL A 108 39.44 15.55 25.91
C VAL A 108 40.22 14.25 25.72
N LEU A 109 40.82 14.06 24.53
CA LEU A 109 41.61 12.89 24.17
C LEU A 109 43.11 13.19 24.33
N THR A 110 43.53 13.47 25.57
CA THR A 110 44.94 13.71 25.88
C THR A 110 45.75 12.40 25.87
N PRO A 111 47.07 12.43 25.59
CA PRO A 111 47.91 11.24 25.71
C PRO A 111 47.73 10.54 27.07
N GLY A 112 47.53 9.22 27.05
CA GLY A 112 47.22 8.40 28.23
C GLY A 112 45.72 8.19 28.49
N THR A 113 44.83 8.90 27.79
CA THR A 113 43.38 8.70 27.92
C THR A 113 42.97 7.35 27.34
N LYS A 114 42.34 6.49 28.14
CA LYS A 114 41.72 5.24 27.68
C LYS A 114 40.29 5.52 27.21
N ALA A 115 39.96 5.12 25.99
CA ALA A 115 38.64 5.37 25.42
C ALA A 115 38.18 4.19 24.56
N SER A 116 36.86 4.00 24.51
CA SER A 116 36.23 3.14 23.51
C SER A 116 35.98 3.95 22.25
N PHE A 117 36.43 3.44 21.11
CA PHE A 117 36.25 4.03 19.80
C PHE A 117 35.31 3.15 18.99
N TYR A 118 34.37 3.77 18.30
CA TYR A 118 33.47 3.09 17.39
C TYR A 118 33.28 3.90 16.11
N GLY A 119 33.43 3.23 14.97
CA GLY A 119 33.21 3.87 13.69
C GLY A 119 33.62 2.99 12.52
N LYS A 120 33.53 3.56 11.32
CA LYS A 120 33.98 2.91 10.12
C LYS A 120 35.51 2.85 10.09
N VAL A 121 36.05 1.65 9.94
CA VAL A 121 37.49 1.41 9.79
C VAL A 121 37.84 1.42 8.31
N GLU A 122 38.83 2.22 7.93
CA GLU A 122 39.37 2.29 6.58
C GLU A 122 40.89 2.10 6.63
N ARG A 123 41.46 1.51 5.59
CA ARG A 123 42.91 1.39 5.49
C ARG A 123 43.46 2.55 4.67
N ARG A 124 44.27 3.40 5.28
CA ARG A 124 44.82 4.60 4.63
C ARG A 124 46.26 4.83 5.06
N GLY A 125 47.18 4.92 4.10
CA GLY A 125 48.60 5.12 4.39
C GLY A 125 49.27 3.95 5.13
N GLY A 126 48.78 2.72 4.94
CA GLY A 126 49.35 1.51 5.55
C GLY A 126 48.75 1.11 6.90
N LEU A 127 48.19 2.06 7.65
CA LEU A 127 47.54 1.86 8.95
C LEU A 127 46.01 1.73 8.82
N LEU A 128 45.39 1.07 9.81
CA LEU A 128 43.95 1.08 9.99
C LEU A 128 43.55 2.37 10.69
N GLN A 129 42.53 3.03 10.16
CA GLN A 129 42.08 4.34 10.58
C GLN A 129 40.56 4.36 10.74
N TYR A 130 40.09 4.80 11.90
CA TYR A 130 38.71 5.21 12.09
C TYR A 130 38.45 6.58 11.47
N THR A 131 37.39 6.70 10.67
CA THR A 131 36.98 7.97 10.06
C THR A 131 35.77 8.56 10.79
N ASN A 132 35.94 9.75 11.38
CA ASN A 132 34.99 10.43 12.28
C ASN A 132 34.38 9.49 13.35
N PRO A 133 35.17 8.70 14.10
CA PRO A 133 34.60 7.76 15.07
C PRO A 133 33.89 8.50 16.20
N GLU A 134 32.86 7.86 16.74
CA GLU A 134 32.39 8.16 18.07
C GLU A 134 33.42 7.63 19.08
N PHE A 135 33.63 8.37 20.16
CA PHE A 135 34.50 7.94 21.24
C PHE A 135 33.84 8.22 22.60
N GLU A 136 34.17 7.37 23.56
CA GLU A 136 33.72 7.45 24.94
C GLU A 136 34.95 7.29 25.82
N VAL A 137 35.29 8.34 26.59
CA VAL A 137 36.39 8.27 27.55
C VAL A 137 35.95 7.35 28.68
N LEU A 138 36.72 6.29 28.91
CA LEU A 138 36.47 5.35 29.98
C LEU A 138 37.08 5.97 31.24
N ALA A 139 36.24 6.62 32.06
CA ALA A 139 36.63 7.03 33.40
C ALA A 139 36.65 5.81 34.34
N ASP A 140 37.38 5.90 35.45
CA ASP A 140 37.29 4.89 36.51
C ASP A 140 35.82 4.79 37.01
N GLU A 141 35.28 3.59 36.85
CA GLU A 141 34.10 2.89 37.39
C GLU A 141 32.73 3.54 37.76
N ASP A 142 32.47 4.86 37.67
CA ASP A 142 31.26 5.43 38.33
C ASP A 142 30.03 5.86 37.46
N ASP A 143 29.80 5.36 36.23
CA ASP A 143 28.51 5.60 35.49
C ASP A 143 27.83 4.28 35.03
N PRO A 144 26.67 3.88 35.62
CA PRO A 144 25.97 2.64 35.25
C PRO A 144 25.41 2.62 33.82
N SER A 145 25.39 3.76 33.11
CA SER A 145 25.00 3.82 31.70
C SER A 145 26.10 3.37 30.73
N ASP A 146 27.36 3.29 31.20
CA ASP A 146 28.55 2.95 30.39
C ASP A 146 28.88 1.45 30.38
N GLN A 147 28.16 0.60 31.13
CA GLN A 147 28.40 -0.84 31.21
C GLN A 147 27.57 -1.69 30.20
N ARG A 148 26.73 -1.05 29.37
CA ARG A 148 25.79 -1.80 28.50
C ARG A 148 26.47 -2.31 27.23
N THR A 149 26.46 -3.63 27.05
CA THR A 149 26.98 -4.36 25.88
C THR A 149 26.26 -3.99 24.58
N VAL A 150 24.97 -3.68 24.64
CA VAL A 150 24.14 -3.33 23.48
C VAL A 150 23.64 -1.89 23.63
N VAL A 151 23.99 -1.05 22.66
CA VAL A 151 23.71 0.39 22.66
C VAL A 151 22.74 0.76 21.55
N PRO A 152 21.58 1.38 21.87
CA PRO A 152 20.63 1.81 20.85
C PRO A 152 21.13 3.02 20.06
N VAL A 153 20.90 2.99 18.75
CA VAL A 153 21.16 4.12 17.83
C VAL A 153 19.84 4.64 17.27
N TYR A 154 19.50 5.86 17.64
CA TYR A 154 18.23 6.50 17.28
C TYR A 154 18.30 7.22 15.92
N PRO A 155 17.15 7.44 15.26
CA PRO A 155 17.04 8.40 14.17
C PRO A 155 17.66 9.76 14.55
N GLY A 156 18.53 10.29 13.69
CA GLY A 156 19.27 11.52 13.97
C GLY A 156 18.90 12.66 13.02
N THR A 157 18.83 13.87 13.58
CA THR A 157 18.81 15.15 12.85
C THR A 157 20.04 15.96 13.26
N GLU A 158 20.55 16.83 12.39
CA GLU A 158 21.72 17.66 12.68
C GLU A 158 21.58 18.40 14.03
N GLY A 159 22.57 18.19 14.91
CA GLY A 159 22.62 18.81 16.24
C GLY A 159 21.82 18.11 17.35
N LEU A 160 21.33 16.89 17.12
CA LEU A 160 20.93 15.95 18.18
C LEU A 160 21.98 14.85 18.32
N TYR A 161 22.65 14.78 19.47
CA TYR A 161 23.69 13.78 19.73
C TYR A 161 23.08 12.50 20.33
N GLN A 162 23.57 11.33 19.91
CA GLN A 162 23.08 10.02 20.36
C GLN A 162 23.17 9.83 21.88
N LYS A 163 24.27 10.27 22.52
CA LYS A 163 24.44 10.21 23.99
C LYS A 163 23.37 11.04 24.72
N TRP A 164 22.98 12.19 24.15
CA TRP A 164 21.94 13.03 24.72
C TRP A 164 20.55 12.39 24.56
N LEU A 165 20.24 11.83 23.39
CA LEU A 165 18.99 11.11 23.15
C LEU A 165 18.84 9.88 24.07
N ARG A 166 19.91 9.09 24.23
CA ARG A 166 19.95 7.94 25.15
C ARG A 166 19.61 8.35 26.58
N ARG A 167 20.24 9.40 27.10
CA ARG A 167 19.96 9.91 28.45
C ARG A 167 18.51 10.38 28.58
N LEU A 168 18.04 11.19 27.63
CA LEU A 168 16.67 11.71 27.66
C LEU A 168 15.61 10.58 27.65
N ILE A 169 15.83 9.53 26.86
CA ILE A 169 14.93 8.38 26.78
C ILE A 169 15.00 7.53 28.06
N SER A 170 16.20 7.32 28.62
CA SER A 170 16.36 6.62 29.89
C SER A 170 15.62 7.34 31.02
N ASP A 171 15.82 8.66 31.14
CA ASP A 171 15.12 9.48 32.13
C ASP A 171 13.60 9.40 31.97
N ALA A 172 13.11 9.38 30.71
CA ALA A 172 11.69 9.24 30.42
C ALA A 172 11.14 7.85 30.78
N LEU A 173 11.88 6.77 30.51
CA LEU A 173 11.49 5.41 30.89
C LEU A 173 11.40 5.21 32.41
N GLU A 174 12.28 5.87 33.16
CA GLU A 174 12.26 5.83 34.63
C GLU A 174 11.15 6.68 35.24
N THR A 175 10.82 7.82 34.60
CA THR A 175 9.87 8.79 35.16
C THR A 175 8.41 8.48 34.83
N PHE A 176 8.11 7.92 33.64
CA PHE A 176 6.74 7.77 33.12
C PHE A 176 6.16 6.34 33.00
N PRO A 177 6.65 5.29 33.71
CA PRO A 177 6.12 3.94 33.51
C PRO A 177 4.64 3.81 33.92
N GLY A 178 4.20 4.53 34.96
CA GLY A 178 2.81 4.48 35.44
C GLY A 178 1.76 5.07 34.47
N ASP A 179 2.18 5.94 33.55
CA ASP A 179 1.28 6.58 32.59
C ASP A 179 1.09 5.75 31.31
N LEU A 180 1.97 4.77 31.07
CA LEU A 180 1.87 3.83 29.95
C LEU A 180 0.90 2.68 30.28
N VAL A 181 -0.37 3.04 30.50
CA VAL A 181 -1.45 2.07 30.68
C VAL A 181 -1.47 1.09 29.50
N ASP A 182 -1.57 -0.20 29.81
CA ASP A 182 -1.62 -1.28 28.83
C ASP A 182 -3.03 -1.37 28.23
N PRO A 183 -3.22 -1.04 26.95
CA PRO A 183 -4.54 -1.08 26.33
C PRO A 183 -4.97 -2.51 25.99
N LEU A 184 -4.06 -3.51 26.08
CA LEU A 184 -4.39 -4.87 25.71
C LEU A 184 -5.15 -5.56 26.85
N PRO A 185 -6.37 -6.10 26.58
CA PRO A 185 -7.12 -6.87 27.57
C PRO A 185 -6.28 -7.96 28.26
N PRO A 186 -6.34 -8.10 29.59
CA PRO A 186 -5.61 -9.15 30.30
C PRO A 186 -5.84 -10.57 29.75
N PRO A 187 -7.09 -10.98 29.39
CA PRO A 187 -7.31 -12.31 28.82
C PRO A 187 -6.55 -12.54 27.52
N ILE A 188 -6.50 -11.55 26.62
CA ILE A 188 -5.79 -11.64 25.34
C ILE A 188 -4.28 -11.65 25.58
N ARG A 189 -3.80 -10.77 26.47
CA ARG A 189 -2.37 -10.68 26.82
C ARG A 189 -1.84 -11.99 27.39
N GLU A 190 -2.59 -12.61 28.31
CA GLU A 190 -2.23 -13.87 28.95
C GLU A 190 -2.29 -15.06 27.98
N ALA A 191 -3.36 -15.17 27.19
CA ALA A 191 -3.50 -16.23 26.19
C ALA A 191 -2.36 -16.24 25.16
N LYS A 192 -1.86 -15.06 24.79
CA LYS A 192 -0.74 -14.91 23.83
C LYS A 192 0.64 -14.94 24.48
N GLY A 193 0.73 -15.04 25.82
CA GLY A 193 2.00 -15.03 26.55
C GLY A 193 2.76 -13.71 26.45
N PHE A 194 2.04 -12.60 26.29
CA PHE A 194 2.66 -11.30 26.07
C PHE A 194 3.07 -10.60 27.37
N MET A 195 4.25 -9.99 27.36
CA MET A 195 4.67 -9.06 28.41
C MET A 195 3.79 -7.80 28.41
N SER A 196 3.72 -7.11 29.55
CA SER A 196 3.02 -5.83 29.66
C SER A 196 3.72 -4.72 28.86
N ARG A 197 2.98 -3.65 28.57
CA ARG A 197 3.44 -2.54 27.71
C ARG A 197 4.77 -1.92 28.14
N VAL A 198 4.94 -1.59 29.43
CA VAL A 198 6.17 -0.94 29.95
C VAL A 198 7.42 -1.81 29.69
N PRO A 199 7.49 -3.09 30.13
CA PRO A 199 8.59 -3.97 29.77
C PRO A 199 8.85 -4.08 28.27
N ALA A 200 7.80 -4.13 27.43
CA ALA A 200 7.97 -4.21 25.98
C ALA A 200 8.65 -2.95 25.42
N VAL A 201 8.22 -1.76 25.84
CA VAL A 201 8.85 -0.49 25.44
C VAL A 201 10.30 -0.44 25.94
N THR A 202 10.56 -0.81 27.19
CA THR A 202 11.92 -0.85 27.75
C THR A 202 12.85 -1.79 26.97
N GLN A 203 12.40 -3.02 26.68
CA GLN A 203 13.18 -4.00 25.92
C GLN A 203 13.41 -3.56 24.46
N MET A 204 12.52 -2.76 23.89
CA MET A 204 12.69 -2.13 22.58
C MET A 204 13.66 -0.95 22.58
N HIS A 205 14.10 -0.44 23.73
CA HIS A 205 15.18 0.54 23.81
C HIS A 205 16.50 -0.10 24.28
N TYR A 206 16.40 -0.97 25.28
CA TYR A 206 17.52 -1.59 25.97
C TYR A 206 17.27 -3.10 26.11
N PRO A 207 17.42 -3.85 25.01
CA PRO A 207 17.17 -5.27 25.02
C PRO A 207 18.17 -6.01 25.90
N SER A 208 17.67 -6.87 26.79
CA SER A 208 18.49 -7.80 27.58
C SER A 208 19.10 -8.90 26.70
N GLY A 209 18.43 -9.23 25.59
CA GLY A 209 18.85 -10.25 24.64
C GLY A 209 18.04 -10.16 23.34
N ARG A 210 18.43 -10.95 22.34
CA ARG A 210 17.75 -10.98 21.03
C ARG A 210 16.34 -11.57 21.14
N GLU A 211 16.14 -12.52 22.05
CA GLU A 211 14.84 -13.16 22.26
C GLU A 211 13.86 -12.21 22.93
N GLU A 212 14.28 -11.53 23.99
CA GLU A 212 13.48 -10.52 24.69
C GLU A 212 13.12 -9.36 23.77
N TRP A 213 14.06 -8.92 22.93
CA TRP A 213 13.80 -7.94 21.89
C TRP A 213 12.72 -8.43 20.92
N ALA A 214 12.81 -9.68 20.45
CA ALA A 214 11.85 -10.24 19.51
C ALA A 214 10.45 -10.36 20.14
N LEU A 215 10.36 -10.78 21.41
CA LEU A 215 9.10 -10.84 22.16
C LEU A 215 8.48 -9.45 22.36
N ALA A 216 9.30 -8.46 22.75
CA ALA A 216 8.87 -7.08 22.91
C ALA A 216 8.37 -6.47 21.60
N ARG A 217 9.12 -6.67 20.52
CA ARG A 217 8.75 -6.23 19.17
C ARG A 217 7.45 -6.88 18.71
N LYS A 218 7.30 -8.20 18.89
CA LYS A 218 6.09 -8.96 18.53
C LYS A 218 4.87 -8.40 19.27
N ARG A 219 4.99 -8.16 20.59
CA ARG A 219 3.92 -7.61 21.42
C ARG A 219 3.55 -6.18 21.01
N LEU A 220 4.50 -5.28 20.78
CA LEU A 220 4.16 -3.92 20.36
C LEU A 220 3.55 -3.89 18.95
N ALA A 221 4.06 -4.71 18.02
CA ALA A 221 3.47 -4.84 16.69
C ALA A 221 2.02 -5.36 16.77
N TYR A 222 1.78 -6.41 17.55
CA TYR A 222 0.43 -6.94 17.77
C TYR A 222 -0.51 -5.87 18.35
N GLU A 223 -0.08 -5.09 19.35
CA GLU A 223 -0.92 -4.03 19.93
C GLU A 223 -1.33 -2.98 18.91
N GLU A 224 -0.40 -2.51 18.08
CA GLU A 224 -0.72 -1.54 17.04
C GLU A 224 -1.74 -2.09 16.04
N LEU A 225 -1.57 -3.34 15.60
CA LEU A 225 -2.49 -4.02 14.69
C LEU A 225 -3.85 -4.27 15.37
N PHE A 226 -3.86 -4.72 16.62
CA PHE A 226 -5.07 -4.99 17.41
C PHE A 226 -5.90 -3.73 17.63
N LEU A 227 -5.27 -2.60 18.00
CA LEU A 227 -5.96 -1.32 18.14
C LEU A 227 -6.64 -0.89 16.83
N LEU A 228 -5.97 -1.09 15.69
CA LEU A 228 -6.57 -0.85 14.37
C LEU A 228 -7.76 -1.79 14.12
N GLN A 229 -7.61 -3.09 14.37
CA GLN A 229 -8.69 -4.07 14.14
C GLN A 229 -9.90 -3.84 15.04
N VAL A 230 -9.71 -3.46 16.30
CA VAL A 230 -10.81 -3.08 17.22
C VAL A 230 -11.56 -1.86 16.68
N ALA A 231 -10.83 -0.83 16.24
CA ALA A 231 -11.43 0.36 15.66
C ALA A 231 -12.27 0.05 14.40
N LEU A 232 -11.77 -0.83 13.53
CA LEU A 232 -12.48 -1.29 12.33
C LEU A 232 -13.69 -2.15 12.67
N ALA A 233 -13.60 -3.01 13.68
CA ALA A 233 -14.71 -3.82 14.16
C ALA A 233 -15.84 -2.95 14.73
N ILE A 234 -15.52 -1.95 15.57
CA ILE A 234 -16.51 -0.98 16.10
C ILE A 234 -17.19 -0.24 14.95
N ARG A 235 -16.40 0.26 13.98
CA ARG A 235 -16.93 0.94 12.79
C ARG A 235 -17.87 0.04 11.98
N LYS A 236 -17.51 -1.23 11.78
CA LYS A 236 -18.35 -2.22 11.09
C LYS A 236 -19.65 -2.47 11.86
N GLN A 237 -19.60 -2.50 13.18
CA GLN A 237 -20.79 -2.65 14.00
C GLN A 237 -21.70 -1.42 13.95
N GLY A 238 -21.14 -0.21 13.92
CA GLY A 238 -21.91 1.02 13.68
C GLY A 238 -22.73 0.96 12.40
N TYR A 239 -22.15 0.44 11.30
CA TYR A 239 -22.90 0.21 10.06
C TYR A 239 -24.02 -0.82 10.20
N ARG A 240 -23.93 -1.77 11.14
CA ARG A 240 -25.02 -2.72 11.43
C ARG A 240 -26.13 -2.11 12.27
N GLU A 241 -25.81 -1.13 13.10
CA GLU A 241 -26.77 -0.39 13.91
C GLU A 241 -27.45 0.74 13.12
N GLU A 242 -26.85 1.17 12.01
CA GLU A 242 -27.53 1.98 10.99
C GLU A 242 -28.69 1.17 10.37
N THR A 243 -29.89 1.36 10.90
CA THR A 243 -31.13 0.85 10.30
C THR A 243 -31.53 1.72 9.12
N GLY A 244 -31.94 1.11 8.00
CA GLY A 244 -32.54 1.82 6.88
C GLY A 244 -32.05 1.43 5.50
N GLY A 245 -31.32 0.31 5.37
CA GLY A 245 -31.15 -0.34 4.07
C GLY A 245 -32.45 -1.02 3.66
N GLU A 246 -32.85 -0.86 2.40
CA GLU A 246 -34.05 -1.50 1.84
C GLU A 246 -33.75 -2.97 1.51
N PRO A 247 -34.41 -3.96 2.13
CA PRO A 247 -34.15 -5.37 1.88
C PRO A 247 -34.30 -5.74 0.40
N LEU A 248 -33.30 -6.43 -0.12
CA LEU A 248 -33.30 -6.90 -1.49
C LEU A 248 -33.88 -8.31 -1.60
N GLU A 249 -34.79 -8.49 -2.54
CA GLU A 249 -35.36 -9.77 -2.96
C GLU A 249 -34.49 -10.42 -4.04
N TRP A 250 -33.98 -11.62 -3.76
CA TRP A 250 -33.07 -12.37 -4.62
C TRP A 250 -33.73 -13.51 -5.41
N GLU A 251 -35.04 -13.71 -5.22
CA GLU A 251 -35.82 -14.77 -5.90
C GLU A 251 -36.96 -14.21 -6.76
N GLY A 252 -36.87 -12.92 -7.10
CA GLY A 252 -37.84 -12.20 -7.91
C GLY A 252 -37.95 -12.71 -9.35
N PRO A 253 -39.01 -12.28 -10.07
CA PRO A 253 -39.28 -12.72 -11.43
C PRO A 253 -38.16 -12.32 -12.41
N LEU A 254 -37.62 -11.09 -12.33
CA LEU A 254 -36.58 -10.65 -13.27
C LEU A 254 -35.30 -11.46 -13.07
N MET A 255 -34.95 -11.75 -11.82
CA MET A 255 -33.81 -12.60 -11.48
C MET A 255 -33.91 -14.00 -12.10
N LYS A 256 -35.07 -14.66 -11.96
CA LYS A 256 -35.29 -16.01 -12.52
C LYS A 256 -35.14 -16.01 -14.04
N HIS A 257 -35.82 -15.07 -14.72
CA HIS A 257 -35.73 -14.95 -16.18
C HIS A 257 -34.31 -14.63 -16.65
N PHE A 258 -33.57 -13.81 -15.90
CA PHE A 258 -32.19 -13.47 -16.24
C PHE A 258 -31.27 -14.69 -16.15
N ARG A 259 -31.34 -15.44 -15.05
CA ARG A 259 -30.49 -16.62 -14.80
C ARG A 259 -30.79 -17.77 -15.76
N GLU A 260 -32.06 -18.01 -16.08
CA GLU A 260 -32.48 -19.15 -16.90
C GLU A 260 -32.41 -18.89 -18.41
N GLY A 261 -32.69 -17.66 -18.85
CA GLY A 261 -32.96 -17.37 -20.26
C GLY A 261 -32.04 -16.36 -20.96
N ILE A 262 -31.31 -15.53 -20.20
CA ILE A 262 -30.57 -14.39 -20.78
C ILE A 262 -29.07 -14.50 -20.57
N LEU A 263 -28.65 -14.98 -19.40
CA LEU A 263 -27.23 -15.10 -19.09
C LEU A 263 -26.57 -16.12 -20.04
N PRO A 264 -25.60 -15.71 -20.88
CA PRO A 264 -25.09 -16.57 -21.96
C PRO A 264 -24.04 -17.60 -21.49
N PHE A 265 -23.83 -17.73 -20.18
CA PHE A 265 -22.83 -18.62 -19.59
C PHE A 265 -23.29 -19.07 -18.21
N SER A 266 -22.80 -20.24 -17.78
CA SER A 266 -22.98 -20.70 -16.40
C SER A 266 -22.04 -19.96 -15.45
N LEU A 267 -22.56 -19.62 -14.27
CA LEU A 267 -21.76 -19.00 -13.22
C LEU A 267 -20.76 -20.00 -12.64
N THR A 268 -19.59 -19.51 -12.25
CA THR A 268 -18.58 -20.31 -11.55
C THR A 268 -18.99 -20.55 -10.09
N ARG A 269 -18.36 -21.51 -9.41
CA ARG A 269 -18.65 -21.79 -7.99
C ARG A 269 -18.30 -20.58 -7.12
N SER A 270 -17.20 -19.92 -7.43
CA SER A 270 -16.77 -18.68 -6.78
C SER A 270 -17.77 -17.54 -7.00
N GLN A 271 -18.33 -17.39 -8.20
CA GLN A 271 -19.39 -16.40 -8.48
C GLN A 271 -20.67 -16.70 -7.68
N GLU A 272 -21.15 -17.96 -7.67
CA GLU A 272 -22.34 -18.34 -6.90
C GLU A 272 -22.14 -18.15 -5.39
N LYS A 273 -20.94 -18.48 -4.88
CA LYS A 273 -20.59 -18.21 -3.48
C LYS A 273 -20.69 -16.72 -3.16
N VAL A 274 -20.11 -15.86 -4.00
CA VAL A 274 -20.19 -14.40 -3.82
C VAL A 274 -21.64 -13.92 -3.87
N LEU A 275 -22.46 -14.44 -4.78
CA LEU A 275 -23.88 -14.08 -4.86
C LEU A 275 -24.63 -14.48 -3.57
N GLY A 276 -24.34 -15.64 -3.00
CA GLY A 276 -24.88 -16.04 -1.70
C GLY A 276 -24.45 -15.12 -0.55
N GLU A 277 -23.19 -14.66 -0.55
CA GLU A 277 -22.70 -13.67 0.41
C GLU A 277 -23.39 -12.30 0.25
N LEU A 278 -23.62 -11.86 -1.00
CA LEU A 278 -24.35 -10.62 -1.28
C LEU A 278 -25.81 -10.72 -0.85
N ALA A 279 -26.46 -11.86 -1.10
CA ALA A 279 -27.83 -12.11 -0.66
C ALA A 279 -27.95 -12.07 0.87
N ALA A 280 -27.09 -12.81 1.57
CA ALA A 280 -27.07 -12.82 3.03
C ALA A 280 -26.90 -11.42 3.66
N ASP A 281 -26.08 -10.57 3.04
CA ASP A 281 -25.82 -9.22 3.56
C ASP A 281 -26.85 -8.17 3.13
N SER A 282 -27.64 -8.41 2.07
CA SER A 282 -28.57 -7.41 1.51
C SER A 282 -30.05 -7.77 1.66
N SER A 283 -30.39 -8.97 2.13
CA SER A 283 -31.78 -9.35 2.44
C SER A 283 -32.31 -8.81 3.78
N GLY A 284 -31.48 -8.10 4.55
CA GLY A 284 -31.88 -7.49 5.83
C GLY A 284 -31.92 -5.95 5.76
N ASN A 285 -32.41 -5.32 6.82
CA ASN A 285 -32.56 -3.85 6.94
C ASN A 285 -31.24 -3.08 7.18
N VAL A 286 -30.10 -3.77 7.06
CA VAL A 286 -28.76 -3.25 7.33
C VAL A 286 -28.07 -2.99 6.00
N PRO A 287 -27.53 -1.78 5.76
CA PRO A 287 -26.82 -1.49 4.52
C PRO A 287 -25.60 -2.39 4.35
N MET A 288 -25.53 -3.06 3.21
CA MET A 288 -24.36 -3.86 2.84
C MET A 288 -23.22 -2.93 2.45
N ASN A 289 -21.99 -3.25 2.86
CA ASN A 289 -20.80 -2.54 2.42
C ASN A 289 -19.67 -3.55 2.14
N ARG A 290 -19.53 -3.95 0.88
CA ARG A 290 -18.71 -5.10 0.48
C ARG A 290 -17.77 -4.77 -0.67
N LEU A 291 -16.54 -5.26 -0.58
CA LEU A 291 -15.52 -5.24 -1.62
C LEU A 291 -15.48 -6.59 -2.33
N LEU A 292 -15.80 -6.59 -3.61
CA LEU A 292 -15.65 -7.70 -4.53
C LEU A 292 -14.34 -7.57 -5.31
N GLN A 293 -13.43 -8.49 -5.04
CA GLN A 293 -12.19 -8.64 -5.79
C GLN A 293 -12.28 -9.84 -6.71
N GLY A 294 -11.76 -9.68 -7.92
CA GLY A 294 -11.60 -10.77 -8.86
C GLY A 294 -10.69 -10.33 -9.99
N ASP A 295 -10.04 -11.27 -10.65
CA ASP A 295 -9.12 -10.92 -11.73
C ASP A 295 -9.85 -10.26 -12.92
N VAL A 296 -9.12 -9.60 -13.81
CA VAL A 296 -9.66 -9.04 -15.05
C VAL A 296 -10.33 -10.14 -15.86
N GLY A 297 -11.64 -10.01 -16.11
CA GLY A 297 -12.43 -11.01 -16.83
C GLY A 297 -12.89 -12.22 -16.00
N SER A 298 -12.81 -12.17 -14.66
CA SER A 298 -13.43 -13.15 -13.73
C SER A 298 -14.96 -13.08 -13.67
N GLY A 299 -15.61 -12.24 -14.49
CA GLY A 299 -17.07 -12.11 -14.50
C GLY A 299 -17.65 -11.20 -13.40
N LYS A 300 -16.85 -10.35 -12.75
CA LYS A 300 -17.32 -9.36 -11.76
C LYS A 300 -18.57 -8.59 -12.18
N THR A 301 -18.66 -8.19 -13.44
CA THR A 301 -19.85 -7.44 -13.89
C THR A 301 -21.11 -8.30 -13.97
N ALA A 302 -21.02 -9.61 -14.20
CA ALA A 302 -22.19 -10.47 -14.13
C ALA A 302 -22.76 -10.47 -12.71
N VAL A 303 -21.88 -10.61 -11.70
CA VAL A 303 -22.23 -10.51 -10.27
C VAL A 303 -22.85 -9.15 -9.94
N ALA A 304 -22.26 -8.06 -10.43
CA ALA A 304 -22.81 -6.71 -10.23
C ALA A 304 -24.19 -6.51 -10.87
N VAL A 305 -24.42 -7.04 -12.08
CA VAL A 305 -25.72 -6.93 -12.74
C VAL A 305 -26.77 -7.74 -11.99
N ILE A 306 -26.44 -8.95 -11.54
CA ILE A 306 -27.33 -9.78 -10.72
C ILE A 306 -27.72 -9.03 -9.43
N PHE A 307 -26.75 -8.43 -8.74
CA PHE A 307 -27.00 -7.60 -7.57
C PHE A 307 -27.93 -6.40 -7.86
N LEU A 308 -27.77 -5.73 -9.00
CA LEU A 308 -28.64 -4.62 -9.39
C LEU A 308 -30.04 -5.10 -9.80
N ILE A 309 -30.18 -6.28 -10.40
CA ILE A 309 -31.49 -6.88 -10.70
C ILE A 309 -32.26 -7.15 -9.41
N ALA A 310 -31.62 -7.63 -8.35
CA ALA A 310 -32.27 -7.82 -7.05
C ALA A 310 -32.91 -6.52 -6.52
N ALA A 311 -32.24 -5.37 -6.70
CA ALA A 311 -32.82 -4.06 -6.35
C ALA A 311 -34.03 -3.69 -7.21
N VAL A 312 -33.98 -3.97 -8.52
CA VAL A 312 -35.11 -3.69 -9.42
C VAL A 312 -36.30 -4.61 -9.15
N ASP A 313 -36.06 -5.90 -8.89
CA ASP A 313 -37.10 -6.85 -8.44
C ASP A 313 -37.77 -6.38 -7.15
N SER A 314 -37.00 -5.73 -6.26
CA SER A 314 -37.49 -5.15 -5.01
C SER A 314 -38.23 -3.82 -5.19
N GLY A 315 -38.40 -3.32 -6.42
CA GLY A 315 -39.08 -2.06 -6.71
C GLY A 315 -38.21 -0.81 -6.55
N PHE A 316 -36.89 -0.96 -6.50
CA PHE A 316 -35.95 0.14 -6.30
C PHE A 316 -35.02 0.37 -7.50
N GLN A 317 -34.28 1.47 -7.44
CA GLN A 317 -33.29 1.85 -8.42
C GLN A 317 -31.91 1.29 -8.06
N GLY A 318 -31.17 0.91 -9.09
CA GLY A 318 -29.77 0.51 -9.00
C GLY A 318 -28.86 1.50 -9.74
N ALA A 319 -27.63 1.69 -9.27
CA ALA A 319 -26.64 2.52 -9.96
C ALA A 319 -25.29 1.83 -10.09
N ILE A 320 -24.59 2.03 -11.21
CA ILE A 320 -23.20 1.64 -11.41
C ILE A 320 -22.36 2.85 -11.82
N MET A 321 -21.30 3.11 -11.04
CA MET A 321 -20.36 4.19 -11.26
C MET A 321 -19.04 3.66 -11.83
N ALA A 322 -18.64 4.18 -12.98
CA ALA A 322 -17.40 3.82 -13.70
C ALA A 322 -16.42 5.01 -13.79
N PRO A 323 -15.09 4.77 -13.77
CA PRO A 323 -14.07 5.82 -13.64
C PRO A 323 -13.95 6.70 -14.87
N THR A 324 -14.33 6.18 -16.04
CA THR A 324 -14.23 6.87 -17.32
C THR A 324 -15.52 6.73 -18.10
N GLU A 325 -15.78 7.71 -18.96
CA GLU A 325 -16.93 7.68 -19.85
C GLU A 325 -16.92 6.47 -20.79
N ILE A 326 -15.74 6.07 -21.27
CA ILE A 326 -15.59 4.88 -22.13
C ILE A 326 -16.11 3.64 -21.40
N LEU A 327 -15.71 3.43 -20.14
CA LEU A 327 -16.15 2.28 -19.37
C LEU A 327 -17.65 2.37 -19.03
N ALA A 328 -18.16 3.56 -18.71
CA ALA A 328 -19.60 3.78 -18.50
C ALA A 328 -20.41 3.41 -19.74
N ARG A 329 -19.99 3.84 -20.94
CA ARG A 329 -20.65 3.50 -22.21
C ARG A 329 -20.62 2.00 -22.51
N GLN A 330 -19.51 1.33 -22.18
CA GLN A 330 -19.39 -0.12 -22.34
C GLN A 330 -20.32 -0.90 -21.41
N HIS A 331 -20.34 -0.51 -20.12
CA HIS A 331 -21.29 -1.09 -19.17
C HIS A 331 -22.72 -0.85 -19.62
N PHE A 332 -23.07 0.37 -20.03
CA PHE A 332 -24.38 0.68 -20.57
C PHE A 332 -24.74 -0.22 -21.76
N LYS A 333 -23.90 -0.31 -22.78
CA LYS A 333 -24.18 -1.15 -23.96
C LYS A 333 -24.40 -2.63 -23.59
N ARG A 334 -23.57 -3.19 -22.71
CA ARG A 334 -23.69 -4.59 -22.29
C ARG A 334 -24.92 -4.83 -21.41
N ILE A 335 -25.13 -3.99 -20.41
CA ILE A 335 -26.23 -4.11 -19.45
C ILE A 335 -27.56 -3.88 -20.17
N SER A 336 -27.69 -2.85 -21.00
CA SER A 336 -28.88 -2.63 -21.83
C SER A 336 -29.16 -3.80 -22.76
N GLY A 337 -28.11 -4.40 -23.35
CA GLY A 337 -28.24 -5.60 -24.18
C GLY A 337 -28.88 -6.76 -23.42
N TRP A 338 -28.44 -7.02 -22.19
CA TRP A 338 -29.00 -8.05 -21.32
C TRP A 338 -30.40 -7.73 -20.82
N LEU A 339 -30.63 -6.50 -20.37
CA LEU A 339 -31.85 -6.14 -19.63
C LEU A 339 -33.01 -5.68 -20.52
N SER A 340 -32.77 -5.38 -21.79
CA SER A 340 -33.83 -5.06 -22.74
C SER A 340 -34.89 -6.16 -22.86
N ALA A 341 -34.48 -7.43 -22.80
CA ALA A 341 -35.39 -8.58 -22.82
C ALA A 341 -36.24 -8.71 -21.54
N LEU A 342 -35.82 -8.07 -20.44
CA LEU A 342 -36.54 -8.04 -19.17
C LEU A 342 -37.46 -6.82 -19.03
N GLY A 343 -37.44 -5.88 -19.98
CA GLY A 343 -38.18 -4.63 -19.89
C GLY A 343 -37.64 -3.66 -18.82
N VAL A 344 -36.44 -3.89 -18.29
CA VAL A 344 -35.84 -3.03 -17.26
C VAL A 344 -35.17 -1.81 -17.93
N PRO A 345 -35.57 -0.57 -17.60
CA PRO A 345 -34.95 0.62 -18.15
C PRO A 345 -33.50 0.76 -17.68
N VAL A 346 -32.60 1.06 -18.62
CA VAL A 346 -31.20 1.37 -18.35
C VAL A 346 -30.90 2.77 -18.88
N HIS A 347 -30.31 3.62 -18.05
CA HIS A 347 -29.96 5.00 -18.39
C HIS A 347 -28.43 5.22 -18.32
N LEU A 348 -27.90 6.07 -19.20
CA LEU A 348 -26.49 6.49 -19.19
C LEU A 348 -26.40 7.94 -18.70
N LEU A 349 -25.64 8.22 -17.64
CA LEU A 349 -25.38 9.58 -17.16
C LEU A 349 -23.88 9.89 -17.13
N THR A 350 -23.40 10.62 -18.15
CA THR A 350 -22.00 11.07 -18.27
C THR A 350 -21.94 12.59 -18.31
N GLY A 351 -20.74 13.16 -18.16
CA GLY A 351 -20.53 14.62 -18.19
C GLY A 351 -20.63 15.25 -19.58
N SER A 352 -20.58 14.43 -20.63
CA SER A 352 -20.60 14.81 -22.05
C SER A 352 -21.98 14.83 -22.69
N LEU A 353 -23.04 14.45 -21.95
CA LEU A 353 -24.38 14.37 -22.51
C LEU A 353 -24.96 15.77 -22.77
N PRO A 354 -25.62 15.98 -23.93
CA PRO A 354 -26.35 17.22 -24.20
C PRO A 354 -27.45 17.49 -23.16
N ASP A 355 -27.65 18.76 -22.82
CA ASP A 355 -28.59 19.18 -21.78
C ASP A 355 -30.03 18.62 -21.94
N PRO A 356 -30.64 18.59 -23.14
CA PRO A 356 -32.01 18.07 -23.28
C PRO A 356 -32.12 16.56 -22.96
N GLN A 357 -31.13 15.77 -23.36
CA GLN A 357 -31.09 14.34 -23.04
C GLN A 357 -30.85 14.12 -21.56
N ARG A 358 -29.98 14.95 -20.97
CA ARG A 358 -29.65 14.91 -19.55
C ARG A 358 -30.87 15.22 -18.68
N GLU A 359 -31.66 16.23 -19.01
CA GLU A 359 -32.87 16.61 -18.26
C GLU A 359 -33.90 15.48 -18.21
N GLY A 360 -34.17 14.83 -19.35
CA GLY A 360 -35.10 13.68 -19.40
C GLY A 360 -34.62 12.51 -18.52
N ILE A 361 -33.32 12.21 -18.55
CA ILE A 361 -32.74 11.16 -17.69
C ILE A 361 -32.86 11.54 -16.21
N LEU A 362 -32.59 12.79 -15.85
CA LEU A 362 -32.70 13.25 -14.46
C LEU A 362 -34.15 13.18 -13.96
N ALA A 363 -35.14 13.47 -14.80
CA ALA A 363 -36.55 13.33 -14.46
C ALA A 363 -36.93 11.87 -14.17
N ASN A 364 -36.49 10.93 -15.02
CA ASN A 364 -36.72 9.49 -14.82
C ASN A 364 -36.02 8.96 -13.56
N ILE A 365 -34.81 9.43 -13.27
CA ILE A 365 -34.11 9.05 -12.03
C ILE A 365 -34.87 9.58 -10.80
N ALA A 366 -35.40 10.80 -10.88
CA ALA A 366 -36.14 11.42 -9.79
C ALA A 366 -37.55 10.83 -9.57
N SER A 367 -38.15 10.18 -10.58
CA SER A 367 -39.48 9.57 -10.45
C SER A 367 -39.51 8.40 -9.47
N GLY A 368 -38.35 7.74 -9.27
CA GLY A 368 -38.24 6.56 -8.41
C GLY A 368 -38.65 5.26 -9.08
N GLU A 369 -39.03 5.27 -10.35
CA GLU A 369 -39.34 4.04 -11.08
C GLU A 369 -38.12 3.08 -11.12
N PRO A 370 -38.34 1.77 -10.97
CA PRO A 370 -37.26 0.78 -10.96
C PRO A 370 -36.46 0.84 -12.26
N CYS A 371 -35.19 1.19 -12.16
CA CYS A 371 -34.28 1.29 -13.30
C CYS A 371 -32.82 1.12 -12.87
N ILE A 372 -31.95 0.94 -13.85
CA ILE A 372 -30.50 0.91 -13.64
C ILE A 372 -29.85 2.13 -14.27
N VAL A 373 -29.06 2.86 -13.49
CA VAL A 373 -28.32 4.04 -13.97
C VAL A 373 -26.83 3.72 -14.07
N VAL A 374 -26.28 3.81 -15.27
CA VAL A 374 -24.84 3.68 -15.54
C VAL A 374 -24.24 5.07 -15.68
N GLY A 375 -23.18 5.41 -14.97
CA GLY A 375 -22.60 6.73 -15.09
C GLY A 375 -21.18 6.88 -14.57
N THR A 376 -20.65 8.10 -14.69
CA THR A 376 -19.35 8.48 -14.14
C THR A 376 -19.52 9.25 -12.83
N HIS A 377 -18.53 10.07 -12.45
CA HIS A 377 -18.67 11.05 -11.36
C HIS A 377 -19.86 12.02 -11.54
N ALA A 378 -20.49 12.04 -12.72
CA ALA A 378 -21.75 12.76 -12.92
C ALA A 378 -22.85 12.32 -11.93
N LEU A 379 -22.88 11.05 -11.51
CA LEU A 379 -23.89 10.50 -10.59
C LEU A 379 -23.88 11.16 -9.20
N ILE A 380 -22.73 11.63 -8.75
CA ILE A 380 -22.57 12.24 -7.41
C ILE A 380 -22.78 13.76 -7.40
N GLN A 381 -23.07 14.37 -8.55
CA GLN A 381 -23.33 15.81 -8.64
C GLN A 381 -24.58 16.19 -7.85
N LYS A 382 -24.63 17.42 -7.30
CA LYS A 382 -25.75 17.90 -6.48
C LYS A 382 -27.10 17.86 -7.20
N THR A 383 -27.11 17.98 -8.51
CA THR A 383 -28.31 17.99 -9.36
C THR A 383 -28.98 16.63 -9.51
N VAL A 384 -28.26 15.53 -9.28
CA VAL A 384 -28.82 14.17 -9.38
C VAL A 384 -29.56 13.82 -8.09
N ARG A 385 -30.85 13.49 -8.19
CA ARG A 385 -31.69 13.06 -7.06
C ARG A 385 -32.36 11.75 -7.46
N PHE A 386 -32.11 10.68 -6.71
CA PHE A 386 -32.76 9.39 -6.91
C PHE A 386 -34.07 9.37 -6.14
N GLY A 387 -35.11 8.76 -6.72
CA GLY A 387 -36.40 8.56 -6.06
C GLY A 387 -36.42 7.36 -5.11
N GLY A 388 -35.52 6.38 -5.31
CA GLY A 388 -35.43 5.18 -4.46
C GLY A 388 -34.19 4.33 -4.75
N LEU A 389 -32.99 4.87 -4.50
CA LEU A 389 -31.73 4.14 -4.74
C LEU A 389 -31.46 3.14 -3.61
N ALA A 390 -31.47 1.83 -3.92
CA ALA A 390 -31.23 0.75 -2.96
C ALA A 390 -29.92 0.00 -3.19
N ALA A 391 -29.39 -0.03 -4.42
CA ALA A 391 -28.14 -0.73 -4.75
C ALA A 391 -27.16 0.15 -5.54
N VAL A 392 -25.90 0.14 -5.11
CA VAL A 392 -24.82 0.91 -5.73
C VAL A 392 -23.63 0.01 -6.01
N VAL A 393 -23.16 0.03 -7.25
CA VAL A 393 -21.93 -0.62 -7.69
C VAL A 393 -20.89 0.43 -8.03
N VAL A 394 -19.69 0.33 -7.45
CA VAL A 394 -18.55 1.19 -7.80
C VAL A 394 -17.48 0.34 -8.46
N ASP A 395 -17.18 0.59 -9.74
CA ASP A 395 -16.17 -0.17 -10.49
C ASP A 395 -14.81 0.55 -10.47
N GLU A 396 -13.72 -0.22 -10.35
CA GLU A 396 -12.33 0.26 -10.25
C GLU A 396 -12.10 1.35 -9.19
N GLN A 397 -12.39 1.00 -7.93
CA GLN A 397 -12.33 1.92 -6.78
C GLN A 397 -11.03 2.73 -6.67
N HIS A 398 -9.87 2.19 -7.01
CA HIS A 398 -8.58 2.85 -6.80
C HIS A 398 -8.43 4.17 -7.59
N ARG A 399 -9.29 4.44 -8.58
CA ARG A 399 -9.35 5.72 -9.31
C ARG A 399 -10.26 6.76 -8.65
N PHE A 400 -11.05 6.36 -7.67
CA PHE A 400 -12.02 7.20 -6.97
C PHE A 400 -11.58 7.45 -5.52
N GLY A 401 -11.65 8.72 -5.10
CA GLY A 401 -11.35 9.07 -3.72
C GLY A 401 -12.43 8.58 -2.74
N VAL A 402 -12.04 8.31 -1.48
CA VAL A 402 -12.95 7.89 -0.38
C VAL A 402 -14.16 8.83 -0.22
N LEU A 403 -13.98 10.14 -0.52
CA LEU A 403 -15.04 11.16 -0.46
C LEU A 403 -16.15 10.97 -1.50
N GLN A 404 -15.82 10.42 -2.67
CA GLN A 404 -16.79 10.23 -3.75
C GLN A 404 -17.74 9.05 -3.44
N ARG A 405 -17.26 8.02 -2.74
CA ARG A 405 -18.07 6.90 -2.24
C ARG A 405 -19.17 7.40 -1.29
N GLY A 406 -18.80 8.18 -0.28
CA GLY A 406 -19.76 8.73 0.68
C GLY A 406 -20.80 9.64 0.02
N ALA A 407 -20.42 10.37 -1.04
CA ALA A 407 -21.35 11.22 -1.77
C ALA A 407 -22.43 10.45 -2.54
N LEU A 408 -22.12 9.23 -3.04
CA LEU A 408 -23.10 8.38 -3.72
C LEU A 408 -23.99 7.64 -2.73
N THR A 409 -23.44 7.14 -1.63
CA THR A 409 -24.23 6.54 -0.53
C THR A 409 -25.22 7.54 0.05
N ALA A 410 -24.84 8.82 0.17
CA ALA A 410 -25.71 9.89 0.64
C ALA A 410 -26.84 10.28 -0.35
N LYS A 411 -26.91 9.69 -1.54
CA LYS A 411 -27.99 9.95 -2.52
C LYS A 411 -29.24 9.09 -2.30
N GLY A 412 -29.11 7.97 -1.59
CA GLY A 412 -30.22 7.11 -1.18
C GLY A 412 -30.34 7.07 0.34
N SER A 413 -31.42 6.48 0.84
CA SER A 413 -31.52 6.12 2.26
C SER A 413 -30.70 4.85 2.48
N HIS A 414 -29.39 5.01 2.76
CA HIS A 414 -28.48 3.91 3.09
C HIS A 414 -28.49 2.74 2.08
N PRO A 415 -28.16 2.97 0.79
CA PRO A 415 -28.14 1.90 -0.21
C PRO A 415 -27.09 0.83 0.11
N HIS A 416 -27.34 -0.40 -0.31
CA HIS A 416 -26.37 -1.49 -0.33
C HIS A 416 -25.25 -1.16 -1.34
N VAL A 417 -24.00 -1.16 -0.87
CA VAL A 417 -22.82 -0.80 -1.66
C VAL A 417 -21.96 -2.02 -1.96
N LEU A 418 -21.77 -2.28 -3.25
CA LEU A 418 -20.82 -3.24 -3.80
C LEU A 418 -19.68 -2.50 -4.49
N VAL A 419 -18.48 -2.61 -3.97
CA VAL A 419 -17.30 -2.04 -4.62
C VAL A 419 -16.53 -3.13 -5.34
N MET A 420 -16.16 -2.90 -6.59
CA MET A 420 -15.41 -3.86 -7.40
C MET A 420 -14.02 -3.34 -7.69
N THR A 421 -13.07 -4.27 -7.74
CA THR A 421 -11.71 -3.98 -8.19
C THR A 421 -11.16 -5.11 -9.03
N ALA A 422 -10.51 -4.77 -10.14
CA ALA A 422 -9.73 -5.73 -10.91
C ALA A 422 -8.28 -5.80 -10.47
N THR A 423 -7.77 -4.75 -9.83
CA THR A 423 -6.45 -4.77 -9.19
C THR A 423 -6.52 -5.68 -7.98
N PRO A 424 -5.72 -6.75 -7.93
CA PRO A 424 -5.70 -7.57 -6.75
C PRO A 424 -5.14 -6.75 -5.59
N ILE A 425 -5.89 -6.68 -4.49
CA ILE A 425 -5.45 -6.04 -3.26
C ILE A 425 -4.83 -7.14 -2.39
N PRO A 426 -3.62 -6.92 -1.84
CA PRO A 426 -3.02 -7.81 -0.86
C PRO A 426 -3.99 -8.06 0.28
N ARG A 427 -4.09 -9.29 0.76
CA ARG A 427 -4.98 -9.63 1.87
C ARG A 427 -4.65 -8.78 3.10
N THR A 428 -3.36 -8.55 3.35
CA THR A 428 -2.84 -7.68 4.41
C THR A 428 -3.36 -6.23 4.31
N LEU A 429 -3.45 -5.66 3.11
CA LEU A 429 -4.06 -4.34 2.90
C LEU A 429 -5.58 -4.37 3.05
N THR A 430 -6.24 -5.42 2.60
CA THR A 430 -7.70 -5.59 2.78
C THR A 430 -8.07 -5.63 4.26
N LEU A 431 -7.33 -6.38 5.09
CA LEU A 431 -7.63 -6.48 6.52
C LEU A 431 -7.35 -5.18 7.28
N SER A 432 -6.48 -4.30 6.78
CA SER A 432 -6.07 -3.06 7.45
C SER A 432 -6.81 -1.83 6.89
N VAL A 433 -6.50 -1.41 5.66
CA VAL A 433 -7.01 -0.18 5.04
C VAL A 433 -8.49 -0.29 4.67
N TYR A 434 -8.93 -1.48 4.27
CA TYR A 434 -10.31 -1.75 3.86
C TYR A 434 -11.06 -2.63 4.86
N GLY A 435 -10.55 -2.77 6.08
CA GLY A 435 -11.04 -3.77 7.03
C GLY A 435 -12.46 -3.51 7.55
N ASP A 436 -13.03 -2.33 7.27
CA ASP A 436 -14.45 -2.00 7.50
C ASP A 436 -15.39 -2.61 6.45
N LEU A 437 -14.88 -3.02 5.28
CA LEU A 437 -15.63 -3.69 4.24
C LEU A 437 -15.71 -5.19 4.50
N ALA A 438 -16.87 -5.79 4.23
CA ALA A 438 -16.92 -7.22 3.97
C ALA A 438 -16.14 -7.52 2.67
N PHE A 439 -15.49 -8.68 2.58
CA PHE A 439 -14.61 -8.99 1.46
C PHE A 439 -15.02 -10.29 0.78
N SER A 440 -15.15 -10.24 -0.55
CA SER A 440 -15.47 -11.38 -1.41
C SER A 440 -14.43 -11.53 -2.50
N VAL A 441 -14.11 -12.77 -2.85
CA VAL A 441 -13.13 -13.11 -3.88
C VAL A 441 -13.76 -14.00 -4.95
N ILE A 442 -13.52 -13.65 -6.21
CA ILE A 442 -13.71 -14.55 -7.36
C ILE A 442 -12.32 -15.01 -7.82
N ASP A 443 -11.97 -16.24 -7.45
CA ASP A 443 -10.69 -16.91 -7.70
C ASP A 443 -10.72 -17.88 -8.88
N GLU A 444 -11.89 -18.14 -9.47
CA GLU A 444 -12.03 -18.97 -10.67
C GLU A 444 -12.18 -18.11 -11.93
N LEU A 445 -11.56 -18.56 -13.02
CA LEU A 445 -11.80 -18.02 -14.35
C LEU A 445 -13.08 -18.64 -14.94
N PRO A 446 -13.84 -17.90 -15.77
CA PRO A 446 -15.00 -18.45 -16.46
C PRO A 446 -14.62 -19.66 -17.34
N PRO A 447 -15.54 -20.61 -17.56
CA PRO A 447 -15.31 -21.78 -18.41
C PRO A 447 -14.81 -21.37 -19.82
N GLY A 448 -13.83 -22.10 -20.35
CA GLY A 448 -13.27 -21.88 -21.70
C GLY A 448 -12.10 -20.91 -21.78
N ARG A 449 -11.71 -20.24 -20.68
CA ARG A 449 -10.56 -19.34 -20.67
C ARG A 449 -9.27 -20.07 -20.26
N THR A 450 -8.22 -19.89 -21.05
CA THR A 450 -6.87 -20.41 -20.76
C THR A 450 -5.97 -19.31 -20.14
N PRO A 451 -5.12 -19.64 -19.15
CA PRO A 451 -4.18 -18.68 -18.56
C PRO A 451 -3.22 -18.11 -19.60
N THR A 452 -2.89 -16.82 -19.48
CA THR A 452 -1.94 -16.14 -20.36
C THR A 452 -0.52 -16.65 -20.14
N GLU A 453 0.12 -17.17 -21.19
CA GLU A 453 1.52 -17.58 -21.14
C GLU A 453 2.43 -16.35 -21.07
N THR A 454 3.24 -16.25 -20.02
CA THR A 454 4.14 -15.10 -19.80
C THR A 454 5.59 -15.46 -20.11
N ARG A 455 6.20 -14.75 -21.07
CA ARG A 455 7.60 -14.96 -21.50
C ARG A 455 8.42 -13.69 -21.27
N TYR A 456 9.70 -13.86 -20.97
CA TYR A 456 10.65 -12.75 -20.80
C TYR A 456 11.65 -12.70 -21.95
N LEU A 457 11.87 -11.51 -22.51
CA LEU A 457 12.83 -11.23 -23.56
C LEU A 457 13.73 -10.05 -23.17
N ARG A 458 15.00 -10.10 -23.58
CA ARG A 458 15.94 -9.00 -23.29
C ARG A 458 15.88 -7.85 -24.29
N ASP A 459 15.38 -8.13 -25.50
CA ASP A 459 15.45 -7.22 -26.65
C ASP A 459 14.07 -7.12 -27.32
N PRO A 460 13.48 -5.91 -27.42
CA PRO A 460 12.22 -5.71 -28.14
C PRO A 460 12.31 -6.01 -29.63
N ASP A 461 13.52 -5.97 -30.19
CA ASP A 461 13.73 -6.17 -31.61
C ASP A 461 14.08 -7.62 -31.99
N ASP A 462 13.95 -8.57 -31.04
CA ASP A 462 14.18 -10.01 -31.29
C ASP A 462 13.38 -10.51 -32.52
N PRO A 463 14.05 -11.06 -33.55
CA PRO A 463 13.39 -11.56 -34.76
C PRO A 463 12.32 -12.62 -34.51
N ARG A 464 12.45 -13.40 -33.43
CA ARG A 464 11.47 -14.44 -33.05
C ARG A 464 10.16 -13.80 -32.59
N LEU A 465 10.21 -12.69 -31.86
CA LEU A 465 9.02 -11.95 -31.45
C LEU A 465 8.27 -11.39 -32.66
N ALA A 466 9.00 -10.85 -33.64
CA ALA A 466 8.35 -10.32 -34.84
C ALA A 466 7.70 -11.41 -35.71
N ARG A 467 8.36 -12.56 -35.88
CA ARG A 467 7.76 -13.71 -36.57
C ARG A 467 6.50 -14.20 -35.85
N PHE A 468 6.54 -14.23 -34.52
CA PHE A 468 5.39 -14.60 -33.70
C PHE A 468 4.21 -13.63 -33.90
N ILE A 469 4.47 -12.32 -33.82
CA ILE A 469 3.45 -11.28 -34.05
C ILE A 469 2.85 -11.39 -35.46
N ALA A 470 3.68 -11.54 -36.49
CA ALA A 470 3.20 -11.67 -37.87
C ALA A 470 2.30 -12.90 -38.07
N ASN A 471 2.61 -14.02 -37.41
CA ASN A 471 1.78 -15.23 -37.47
C ASN A 471 0.43 -15.04 -36.75
N GLU A 472 0.41 -14.30 -35.64
CA GLU A 472 -0.81 -14.01 -34.90
C GLU A 472 -1.71 -13.04 -35.67
N THR A 473 -1.14 -11.95 -36.23
CA THR A 473 -1.92 -10.98 -37.02
C THR A 473 -2.45 -11.58 -38.32
N ALA A 474 -1.69 -12.48 -38.97
CA ALA A 474 -2.16 -13.23 -40.13
C ALA A 474 -3.39 -14.11 -39.85
N GLN A 475 -3.61 -14.50 -38.59
CA GLN A 475 -4.80 -15.23 -38.14
C GLN A 475 -5.96 -14.30 -37.73
N GLY A 476 -5.86 -13.00 -38.02
CA GLY A 476 -6.86 -12.00 -37.64
C GLY A 476 -6.80 -11.59 -36.17
N ARG A 477 -5.73 -11.95 -35.46
CA ARG A 477 -5.56 -11.64 -34.03
C ARG A 477 -4.92 -10.28 -33.85
N ARG A 478 -5.13 -9.70 -32.67
CA ARG A 478 -4.72 -8.33 -32.34
C ARG A 478 -3.60 -8.30 -31.31
N VAL A 479 -2.73 -7.29 -31.44
CA VAL A 479 -1.52 -7.13 -30.62
C VAL A 479 -1.50 -5.79 -29.93
N TYR A 480 -1.31 -5.82 -28.61
CA TYR A 480 -0.96 -4.64 -27.82
C TYR A 480 0.55 -4.52 -27.66
N TRP A 481 1.08 -3.32 -27.85
CA TRP A 481 2.49 -3.01 -27.65
C TRP A 481 2.62 -1.78 -26.73
N VAL A 482 3.07 -2.00 -25.49
CA VAL A 482 3.10 -0.99 -24.44
C VAL A 482 4.51 -0.45 -24.21
N CYS A 483 4.66 0.87 -24.31
CA CYS A 483 5.90 1.61 -24.05
C CYS A 483 5.80 2.42 -22.73
N PRO A 484 6.90 2.58 -21.98
CA PRO A 484 6.90 3.31 -20.70
C PRO A 484 6.80 4.84 -20.83
N VAL A 485 7.19 5.43 -21.97
CA VAL A 485 7.28 6.89 -22.16
C VAL A 485 6.63 7.37 -23.45
N ILE A 486 6.12 8.61 -23.41
CA ILE A 486 5.49 9.29 -24.55
C ILE A 486 6.53 10.01 -25.42
N GLU A 487 7.51 10.67 -24.79
CA GLU A 487 8.53 11.52 -25.44
C GLU A 487 9.95 11.15 -25.01
N GLU A 488 10.93 11.57 -25.81
CA GLU A 488 12.36 11.39 -25.53
C GLU A 488 12.78 12.34 -24.39
N SER A 489 13.47 11.82 -23.38
CA SER A 489 13.96 12.63 -22.25
C SER A 489 15.48 12.60 -22.21
N ASP A 490 16.12 13.76 -22.13
CA ASP A 490 17.58 13.88 -21.95
C ASP A 490 18.11 13.13 -20.71
N LYS A 491 17.23 12.80 -19.76
CA LYS A 491 17.58 12.07 -18.54
C LYS A 491 17.49 10.55 -18.69
N LEU A 492 16.78 10.04 -19.69
CA LEU A 492 16.46 8.62 -19.83
C LEU A 492 16.44 8.20 -21.32
N PRO A 493 17.37 7.35 -21.78
CA PRO A 493 17.43 6.87 -23.16
C PRO A 493 16.39 5.76 -23.40
N LEU A 494 15.11 6.12 -23.32
CA LEU A 494 13.99 5.21 -23.57
C LEU A 494 13.41 5.46 -24.96
N MET A 495 12.76 4.45 -25.54
CA MET A 495 12.11 4.61 -26.83
C MET A 495 10.68 5.18 -26.69
N PRO A 496 10.42 6.45 -27.08
CA PRO A 496 9.07 6.98 -27.17
C PRO A 496 8.10 6.18 -28.03
N VAL A 497 6.84 6.16 -27.60
CA VAL A 497 5.71 5.50 -28.27
C VAL A 497 5.59 5.89 -29.76
N ILE A 498 5.90 7.15 -30.10
CA ILE A 498 5.84 7.67 -31.48
C ILE A 498 6.89 7.00 -32.37
N ARG A 499 8.16 6.97 -31.94
CA ARG A 499 9.21 6.29 -32.71
C ARG A 499 8.97 4.79 -32.80
N ARG A 500 8.45 4.18 -31.74
CA ARG A 500 8.10 2.75 -31.77
C ARG A 500 6.97 2.48 -32.77
N HIS A 501 5.96 3.35 -32.85
CA HIS A 501 4.91 3.29 -33.88
C HIS A 501 5.51 3.34 -35.29
N GLU A 502 6.42 4.27 -35.57
CA GLU A 502 7.10 4.36 -36.87
C GLU A 502 7.91 3.09 -37.18
N THR A 503 8.63 2.57 -36.18
CA THR A 503 9.48 1.37 -36.31
C THR A 503 8.64 0.13 -36.60
N LEU A 504 7.55 -0.06 -35.87
CA LEU A 504 6.64 -1.19 -36.08
C LEU A 504 5.89 -1.07 -37.40
N SER A 505 5.48 0.13 -37.80
CA SER A 505 4.84 0.37 -39.11
C SER A 505 5.76 -0.03 -40.27
N LYS A 506 7.06 0.26 -40.17
CA LYS A 506 8.07 -0.17 -41.17
C LYS A 506 8.32 -1.68 -41.10
N ARG A 507 8.30 -2.26 -39.90
CA ARG A 507 8.58 -3.69 -39.67
C ARG A 507 7.44 -4.60 -40.12
N PHE A 508 6.21 -4.11 -40.05
CA PHE A 508 4.99 -4.83 -40.43
C PHE A 508 4.22 -4.05 -41.52
N PRO A 509 4.76 -3.92 -42.73
CA PRO A 509 4.17 -3.05 -43.77
C PRO A 509 2.79 -3.53 -44.27
N GLY A 510 2.44 -4.80 -44.04
CA GLY A 510 1.12 -5.35 -44.35
C GLY A 510 0.08 -5.17 -43.24
N GLU A 511 0.47 -4.69 -42.06
CA GLU A 511 -0.39 -4.57 -40.89
C GLU A 511 -0.75 -3.10 -40.64
N LYS A 512 -1.97 -2.87 -40.16
CA LYS A 512 -2.40 -1.52 -39.76
C LYS A 512 -2.02 -1.26 -38.30
N VAL A 513 -1.03 -0.39 -38.11
CA VAL A 513 -0.48 -0.05 -36.78
C VAL A 513 -1.06 1.29 -36.30
N GLY A 514 -1.75 1.26 -35.16
CA GLY A 514 -2.29 2.45 -34.48
C GLY A 514 -1.42 2.91 -33.32
N ILE A 515 -1.67 4.14 -32.85
CA ILE A 515 -0.97 4.75 -31.72
C ILE A 515 -1.96 5.33 -30.71
N LEU A 516 -1.72 5.12 -29.42
CA LEU A 516 -2.56 5.62 -28.34
C LEU A 516 -1.72 6.14 -27.16
N HIS A 517 -1.78 7.41 -26.82
CA HIS A 517 -1.12 7.96 -25.62
C HIS A 517 -1.94 9.06 -24.95
N GLY A 518 -1.55 9.45 -23.74
CA GLY A 518 -2.35 10.32 -22.87
C GLY A 518 -2.48 11.77 -23.33
N GLN A 519 -1.59 12.23 -24.22
CA GLN A 519 -1.64 13.57 -24.79
C GLN A 519 -2.60 13.69 -25.98
N LEU A 520 -3.08 12.57 -26.54
CA LEU A 520 -4.06 12.62 -27.64
C LEU A 520 -5.40 13.19 -27.13
N PRO A 521 -6.07 14.03 -27.93
CA PRO A 521 -7.43 14.47 -27.65
C PRO A 521 -8.36 13.30 -27.31
N PRO A 522 -9.33 13.45 -26.38
CA PRO A 522 -10.25 12.38 -26.01
C PRO A 522 -10.97 11.73 -27.20
N GLU A 523 -11.40 12.53 -28.19
CA GLU A 523 -12.07 12.06 -29.40
C GLU A 523 -11.16 11.18 -30.27
N GLU A 524 -9.89 11.56 -30.44
CA GLU A 524 -8.90 10.77 -31.19
C GLU A 524 -8.56 9.46 -30.49
N ARG A 525 -8.44 9.48 -29.15
CA ARG A 525 -8.25 8.26 -28.35
C ARG A 525 -9.42 7.30 -28.52
N GLN A 526 -10.64 7.83 -28.48
CA GLN A 526 -11.85 7.05 -28.68
C GLN A 526 -11.91 6.45 -30.09
N SER A 527 -11.71 7.27 -31.13
CA SER A 527 -11.70 6.82 -32.52
C SER A 527 -10.64 5.74 -32.77
N THR A 528 -9.42 5.92 -32.25
CA THR A 528 -8.35 4.92 -32.41
C THR A 528 -8.72 3.60 -31.71
N MET A 529 -9.29 3.66 -30.52
CA MET A 529 -9.70 2.48 -29.79
C MET A 529 -10.87 1.77 -30.49
N GLU A 530 -11.83 2.50 -31.04
CA GLU A 530 -12.94 1.95 -31.83
C GLU A 530 -12.43 1.21 -33.06
N ARG A 531 -11.45 1.79 -33.78
CA ARG A 531 -10.80 1.13 -34.93
C ARG A 531 -10.02 -0.12 -34.54
N PHE A 532 -9.39 -0.11 -33.36
CA PHE A 532 -8.75 -1.32 -32.84
C PHE A 532 -9.77 -2.39 -32.44
N VAL A 533 -10.92 -2.01 -31.85
CA VAL A 533 -12.02 -2.92 -31.49
C VAL A 533 -12.77 -3.45 -32.71
N SER A 534 -12.89 -2.68 -33.79
CA SER A 534 -13.54 -3.12 -35.04
C SER A 534 -12.67 -4.07 -35.87
N GLY A 535 -11.36 -4.17 -35.55
CA GLY A 535 -10.41 -4.98 -36.31
C GLY A 535 -9.75 -4.21 -37.46
N GLU A 536 -9.99 -2.92 -37.60
CA GLU A 536 -9.28 -2.08 -38.57
C GLU A 536 -7.79 -1.90 -38.23
N LEU A 537 -7.40 -2.03 -36.97
CA LEU A 537 -6.01 -1.98 -36.53
C LEU A 537 -5.61 -3.34 -35.97
N SER A 538 -4.56 -3.94 -36.52
CA SER A 538 -4.01 -5.22 -36.06
C SER A 538 -3.09 -5.05 -34.85
N ILE A 539 -2.36 -3.92 -34.80
CA ILE A 539 -1.37 -3.62 -33.76
C ILE A 539 -1.67 -2.25 -33.16
N LEU A 540 -1.73 -2.16 -31.82
CA LEU A 540 -1.88 -0.91 -31.10
C LEU A 540 -0.66 -0.63 -30.24
N VAL A 541 0.08 0.42 -30.60
CA VAL A 541 1.22 0.92 -29.84
C VAL A 541 0.72 1.95 -28.84
N SER A 542 0.95 1.74 -27.55
CA SER A 542 0.40 2.60 -26.51
C SER A 542 1.31 2.80 -25.32
N THR A 543 1.01 3.80 -24.49
CA THR A 543 1.51 3.86 -23.12
C THR A 543 0.57 3.12 -22.16
N THR A 544 0.67 3.37 -20.85
CA THR A 544 -0.24 2.81 -19.84
C THR A 544 -1.71 3.19 -20.02
N VAL A 545 -2.07 3.99 -21.02
CA VAL A 545 -3.47 4.38 -21.28
C VAL A 545 -4.35 3.19 -21.69
N VAL A 546 -3.79 2.10 -22.23
CA VAL A 546 -4.52 0.83 -22.49
C VAL A 546 -5.04 0.18 -21.20
N GLU A 547 -4.55 0.57 -20.03
CA GLU A 547 -5.07 0.13 -18.74
C GLU A 547 -6.58 0.45 -18.59
N VAL A 548 -7.12 1.40 -19.35
CA VAL A 548 -8.53 1.79 -19.31
C VAL A 548 -9.43 0.77 -20.02
N GLY A 549 -9.96 -0.17 -19.26
CA GLY A 549 -11.31 -0.75 -19.37
C GLY A 549 -11.69 -1.61 -20.59
N VAL A 550 -11.19 -1.33 -21.79
CA VAL A 550 -11.75 -1.88 -23.03
C VAL A 550 -11.47 -3.36 -23.20
N ASP A 551 -12.49 -4.11 -23.62
CA ASP A 551 -12.47 -5.54 -23.89
C ASP A 551 -12.31 -5.83 -25.39
N VAL A 552 -11.26 -6.55 -25.76
CA VAL A 552 -10.96 -6.93 -27.15
C VAL A 552 -10.72 -8.44 -27.18
N ARG A 553 -11.74 -9.21 -27.59
CA ARG A 553 -11.72 -10.69 -27.54
C ARG A 553 -10.59 -11.30 -28.36
N ASP A 554 -10.33 -10.75 -29.55
CA ASP A 554 -9.30 -11.28 -30.46
C ASP A 554 -7.90 -10.73 -30.15
N ALA A 555 -7.71 -9.98 -29.05
CA ALA A 555 -6.39 -9.57 -28.61
C ALA A 555 -5.69 -10.74 -27.90
N THR A 556 -4.72 -11.35 -28.58
CA THR A 556 -3.99 -12.53 -28.08
C THR A 556 -2.58 -12.21 -27.62
N VAL A 557 -1.98 -11.09 -28.06
CA VAL A 557 -0.58 -10.77 -27.74
C VAL A 557 -0.45 -9.44 -27.02
N MET A 558 0.25 -9.45 -25.88
CA MET A 558 0.66 -8.27 -25.12
C MET A 558 2.18 -8.20 -25.10
N VAL A 559 2.77 -7.10 -25.58
CA VAL A 559 4.21 -6.81 -25.49
C VAL A 559 4.39 -5.61 -24.58
N ILE A 560 5.22 -5.74 -23.54
CA ILE A 560 5.50 -4.65 -22.59
C ILE A 560 6.99 -4.36 -22.62
N GLU A 561 7.37 -3.23 -23.21
CA GLU A 561 8.75 -2.75 -23.22
C GLU A 561 9.19 -2.20 -21.87
N ASP A 562 10.46 -2.42 -21.52
CA ASP A 562 11.04 -2.06 -20.23
C ASP A 562 10.17 -2.43 -19.02
N ALA A 563 9.62 -3.65 -19.03
CA ALA A 563 8.65 -4.13 -18.06
C ALA A 563 9.09 -3.94 -16.59
N HIS A 564 10.39 -3.99 -16.30
CA HIS A 564 10.96 -3.78 -14.96
C HIS A 564 10.68 -2.39 -14.35
N ARG A 565 10.29 -1.41 -15.16
CA ARG A 565 9.92 -0.05 -14.72
C ARG A 565 8.48 0.09 -14.27
N PHE A 566 7.62 -0.85 -14.64
CA PHE A 566 6.21 -0.85 -14.27
C PHE A 566 6.04 -1.50 -12.89
N GLY A 567 4.96 -1.12 -12.20
CA GLY A 567 4.51 -1.84 -11.01
C GLY A 567 4.02 -3.24 -11.34
N LEU A 568 4.11 -4.17 -10.39
CA LEU A 568 3.56 -5.52 -10.59
C LEU A 568 2.05 -5.49 -10.82
N SER A 569 1.33 -4.65 -10.07
CA SER A 569 -0.10 -4.39 -10.26
C SER A 569 -0.44 -3.88 -11.67
N GLN A 570 0.40 -3.00 -12.25
CA GLN A 570 0.21 -2.50 -13.62
C GLN A 570 0.51 -3.58 -14.66
N LEU A 571 1.61 -4.34 -14.48
CA LEU A 571 1.97 -5.45 -15.36
C LEU A 571 0.87 -6.52 -15.38
N HIS A 572 0.28 -6.83 -14.22
CA HIS A 572 -0.85 -7.76 -14.11
C HIS A 572 -2.08 -7.27 -14.86
N GLN A 573 -2.45 -6.00 -14.69
CA GLN A 573 -3.57 -5.42 -15.43
C GLN A 573 -3.36 -5.41 -16.95
N LEU A 574 -2.14 -5.07 -17.41
CA LEU A 574 -1.77 -5.12 -18.82
C LEU A 574 -1.83 -6.56 -19.34
N ARG A 575 -1.27 -7.54 -18.61
CA ARG A 575 -1.37 -8.97 -18.96
C ARG A 575 -2.82 -9.41 -19.10
N GLY A 576 -3.70 -8.98 -18.21
CA GLY A 576 -5.14 -9.31 -18.24
C GLY A 576 -5.95 -8.69 -19.39
N ARG A 577 -5.33 -7.87 -20.26
CA ARG A 577 -5.97 -7.30 -21.46
C ARG A 577 -5.98 -8.27 -22.65
N VAL A 578 -5.25 -9.37 -22.58
CA VAL A 578 -5.17 -10.38 -23.66
C VAL A 578 -5.66 -11.75 -23.19
N GLY A 579 -5.97 -12.64 -24.15
CA GLY A 579 -6.44 -13.99 -23.85
C GLY A 579 -7.83 -14.00 -23.21
N ARG A 580 -8.76 -13.24 -23.81
CA ARG A 580 -10.15 -13.12 -23.36
C ARG A 580 -11.14 -13.95 -24.18
N GLY A 581 -10.70 -14.51 -25.31
CA GLY A 581 -11.45 -15.49 -26.10
C GLY A 581 -11.08 -16.93 -25.75
N GLU A 582 -11.47 -17.86 -26.62
CA GLU A 582 -11.12 -19.29 -26.53
C GLU A 582 -9.62 -19.54 -26.77
N VAL A 583 -8.97 -18.61 -27.46
CA VAL A 583 -7.53 -18.66 -27.75
C VAL A 583 -6.74 -18.09 -26.58
N GLY A 584 -5.75 -18.86 -26.12
CA GLY A 584 -4.83 -18.43 -25.05
C GLY A 584 -4.06 -17.17 -25.40
N GLY A 585 -3.84 -16.33 -24.39
CA GLY A 585 -3.06 -15.10 -24.53
C GLY A 585 -1.56 -15.33 -24.33
N PHE A 586 -0.74 -14.46 -24.91
CA PHE A 586 0.70 -14.40 -24.72
C PHE A 586 1.12 -13.03 -24.22
N CYS A 587 1.90 -12.99 -23.15
CA CYS A 587 2.45 -11.76 -22.58
C CYS A 587 3.98 -11.79 -22.63
N PHE A 588 4.57 -10.89 -23.41
CA PHE A 588 6.01 -10.71 -23.54
C PHE A 588 6.47 -9.54 -22.68
N LEU A 589 7.19 -9.86 -21.60
CA LEU A 589 7.88 -8.87 -20.78
C LEU A 589 9.25 -8.62 -21.39
N VAL A 590 9.51 -7.40 -21.83
CA VAL A 590 10.74 -7.06 -22.55
C VAL A 590 11.56 -6.07 -21.73
N GLY A 591 12.88 -6.23 -21.71
CA GLY A 591 13.81 -5.21 -21.22
C GLY A 591 15.03 -5.78 -20.52
N LYS A 592 15.87 -4.89 -19.97
CA LYS A 592 17.10 -5.27 -19.25
C LYS A 592 17.07 -4.70 -17.84
N PRO A 593 16.59 -5.46 -16.83
CA PRO A 593 16.51 -4.97 -15.46
C PRO A 593 17.92 -4.72 -14.87
N GLY A 594 18.21 -3.46 -14.54
CA GLY A 594 19.46 -3.04 -13.92
C GLY A 594 19.54 -3.25 -12.41
N THR A 595 18.40 -3.43 -11.73
CA THR A 595 18.28 -3.57 -10.27
C THR A 595 17.75 -4.93 -9.86
N GLU A 596 18.00 -5.34 -8.61
CA GLU A 596 17.47 -6.58 -8.03
C GLU A 596 15.93 -6.56 -7.99
N ASP A 597 15.32 -5.45 -7.55
CA ASP A 597 13.87 -5.26 -7.58
C ASP A 597 13.27 -5.44 -8.98
N GLY A 598 13.93 -4.88 -10.00
CA GLY A 598 13.47 -5.00 -11.39
C GLY A 598 13.48 -6.46 -11.87
N ARG A 599 14.45 -7.26 -11.42
CA ARG A 599 14.49 -8.71 -11.71
C ARG A 599 13.42 -9.46 -10.95
N ALA A 600 13.23 -9.14 -9.67
CA ALA A 600 12.19 -9.73 -8.84
C ALA A 600 10.79 -9.50 -9.41
N ARG A 601 10.50 -8.29 -9.95
CA ARG A 601 9.22 -7.99 -10.62
C ARG A 601 8.98 -8.85 -11.86
N ILE A 602 9.96 -8.96 -12.74
CA ILE A 602 9.83 -9.78 -13.97
C ILE A 602 9.62 -11.24 -13.60
N GLU A 603 10.39 -11.77 -12.65
CA GLU A 603 10.27 -13.16 -12.22
C GLU A 603 8.93 -13.43 -11.53
N ALA A 604 8.42 -12.47 -10.75
CA ALA A 604 7.12 -12.60 -10.13
C ALA A 604 5.99 -12.73 -11.15
N MET A 605 6.00 -11.91 -12.21
CA MET A 605 5.02 -12.00 -13.30
C MET A 605 5.15 -13.28 -14.14
N ARG A 606 6.36 -13.85 -14.23
CA ARG A 606 6.62 -15.09 -14.99
C ARG A 606 6.16 -16.34 -14.23
N THR A 607 6.32 -16.34 -12.91
CA THR A 607 6.09 -17.51 -12.06
C THR A 607 4.65 -17.64 -11.58
N SER A 608 3.92 -16.52 -11.47
CA SER A 608 2.56 -16.53 -10.96
C SER A 608 1.59 -15.89 -11.94
N SER A 609 0.46 -16.55 -12.16
CA SER A 609 -0.72 -15.96 -12.78
C SER A 609 -1.72 -15.44 -11.74
N ASP A 610 -1.54 -15.77 -10.46
CA ASP A 610 -2.46 -15.38 -9.39
C ASP A 610 -2.25 -13.90 -9.05
N GLY A 611 -3.31 -13.12 -9.24
CA GLY A 611 -3.32 -11.71 -8.91
C GLY A 611 -2.99 -11.44 -7.43
N PHE A 612 -3.45 -12.28 -6.50
CA PHE A 612 -3.20 -12.08 -5.06
C PHE A 612 -1.73 -12.23 -4.73
N GLU A 613 -1.10 -13.29 -5.22
CA GLU A 613 0.33 -13.50 -5.04
C GLU A 613 1.15 -12.36 -5.65
N ILE A 614 0.75 -11.87 -6.83
CA ILE A 614 1.39 -10.72 -7.48
C ILE A 614 1.25 -9.46 -6.63
N ALA A 615 0.07 -9.21 -6.05
CA ALA A 615 -0.16 -8.05 -5.21
C ALA A 615 0.61 -8.11 -3.88
N GLU A 616 0.67 -9.26 -3.21
CA GLU A 616 1.50 -9.46 -2.01
C GLU A 616 2.98 -9.22 -2.32
N ARG A 617 3.47 -9.72 -3.47
CA ARG A 617 4.84 -9.43 -3.93
C ARG A 617 5.04 -7.95 -4.28
N ASP A 618 4.04 -7.26 -4.85
CA ASP A 618 4.09 -5.80 -5.10
C ASP A 618 4.20 -5.03 -3.78
N LEU A 619 3.41 -5.41 -2.78
CA LEU A 619 3.45 -4.83 -1.44
C LEU A 619 4.79 -5.05 -0.75
N ALA A 620 5.37 -6.25 -0.87
CA ALA A 620 6.67 -6.55 -0.31
C ALA A 620 7.81 -5.73 -0.98
N LEU A 621 7.71 -5.49 -2.30
CA LEU A 621 8.72 -4.74 -3.05
C LEU A 621 8.60 -3.22 -2.93
N ARG A 622 7.38 -2.68 -2.80
CA ARG A 622 7.12 -1.21 -2.74
C ARG A 622 6.88 -0.68 -1.34
N GLY A 623 6.43 -1.54 -0.43
CA GLY A 623 5.90 -1.15 0.88
C GLY A 623 4.47 -0.58 0.80
N PRO A 624 3.76 -0.51 1.93
CA PRO A 624 2.34 -0.13 2.00
C PRO A 624 2.04 1.33 1.60
N GLY A 625 3.02 2.22 1.73
CA GLY A 625 2.84 3.67 1.54
C GLY A 625 2.63 4.13 0.08
N GLU A 626 3.07 3.35 -0.91
CA GLU A 626 2.94 3.71 -2.34
C GLU A 626 1.66 3.14 -2.98
N ILE A 627 1.17 1.98 -2.52
CA ILE A 627 0.06 1.25 -3.18
C ILE A 627 -1.30 1.95 -2.99
N CYS A 628 -1.52 2.62 -1.86
CA CYS A 628 -2.83 3.19 -1.54
C CYS A 628 -3.10 4.58 -2.14
N GLY A 629 -2.29 5.04 -3.11
CA GLY A 629 -2.59 6.16 -4.01
C GLY A 629 -3.33 7.31 -3.33
N VAL A 630 -2.58 8.27 -2.78
CA VAL A 630 -2.93 9.19 -1.69
C VAL A 630 -2.49 8.58 -0.36
N ARG A 631 -1.44 9.16 0.22
CA ARG A 631 -1.06 8.94 1.62
C ARG A 631 -2.32 9.07 2.47
N GLN A 632 -2.92 7.95 2.88
CA GLN A 632 -3.83 7.93 4.02
C GLN A 632 -2.96 8.12 5.27
N HIS A 633 -2.39 9.33 5.38
CA HIS A 633 -1.49 9.72 6.45
C HIS A 633 -2.15 9.41 7.79
N GLY A 634 -1.49 8.56 8.58
CA GLY A 634 -1.81 8.34 9.99
C GLY A 634 -2.61 7.08 10.34
N ILE A 635 -3.20 6.32 9.39
CA ILE A 635 -3.93 5.06 9.74
C ILE A 635 -2.97 3.86 9.72
N THR A 636 -2.04 3.83 8.78
CA THR A 636 -1.05 2.74 8.59
C THR A 636 0.38 3.17 8.97
N ASP A 637 0.53 4.31 9.66
CA ASP A 637 1.82 4.81 10.14
C ASP A 637 2.17 4.11 11.47
N PHE A 638 2.36 2.80 11.40
CA PHE A 638 2.77 1.97 12.52
C PHE A 638 4.21 2.30 12.95
N LYS A 639 4.46 2.35 14.26
CA LYS A 639 5.81 2.59 14.80
C LYS A 639 6.63 1.30 14.87
N VAL A 640 5.97 0.13 15.00
CA VAL A 640 6.62 -1.18 15.15
C VAL A 640 6.10 -2.21 14.15
N ALA A 641 4.79 -2.24 13.91
CA ALA A 641 4.18 -3.21 13.01
C ALA A 641 4.54 -2.94 11.55
N ASP A 642 4.73 -4.01 10.78
CA ASP A 642 4.97 -3.99 9.34
C ASP A 642 3.92 -4.90 8.71
N LEU A 643 2.99 -4.32 7.95
CA LEU A 643 1.86 -5.05 7.36
C LEU A 643 2.27 -6.24 6.48
N VAL A 644 3.50 -6.22 5.94
CA VAL A 644 4.01 -7.31 5.10
C VAL A 644 4.63 -8.40 5.96
N LYS A 645 5.49 -8.02 6.90
CA LYS A 645 6.23 -8.99 7.74
C LYS A 645 5.36 -9.60 8.83
N ASP A 646 4.35 -8.86 9.28
CA ASP A 646 3.50 -9.20 10.42
C ASP A 646 2.11 -9.68 10.02
N ARG A 647 2.01 -10.29 8.83
CA ARG A 647 0.74 -10.80 8.32
C ARG A 647 0.04 -11.73 9.32
N ASP A 648 0.77 -12.70 9.87
CA ASP A 648 0.20 -13.66 10.81
C ASP A 648 -0.32 -12.96 12.07
N LEU A 649 0.42 -11.97 12.58
CA LEU A 649 -0.02 -11.14 13.71
C LEU A 649 -1.27 -10.32 13.40
N LEU A 650 -1.39 -9.80 12.17
CA LEU A 650 -2.58 -9.06 11.74
C LEU A 650 -3.81 -9.95 11.66
N GLU A 651 -3.66 -11.19 11.15
CA GLU A 651 -4.75 -12.17 11.09
C GLU A 651 -5.21 -12.55 12.51
N GLU A 652 -4.27 -12.86 13.41
CA GLU A 652 -4.56 -13.12 14.82
C GLU A 652 -5.25 -11.93 15.52
N ALA A 653 -4.68 -10.72 15.37
CA ALA A 653 -5.22 -9.52 15.98
C ALA A 653 -6.64 -9.20 15.50
N ARG A 654 -6.96 -9.55 14.24
CA ARG A 654 -8.31 -9.39 13.68
C ARG A 654 -9.30 -10.34 14.33
N GLU A 655 -8.96 -11.62 14.42
CA GLU A 655 -9.83 -12.62 15.04
C GLU A 655 -10.17 -12.24 16.48
N ASP A 656 -9.13 -11.88 17.26
CA ASP A 656 -9.28 -11.46 18.65
C ASP A 656 -10.14 -10.19 18.76
N ALA A 657 -9.89 -9.18 17.92
CA ALA A 657 -10.61 -7.91 17.96
C ALA A 657 -12.08 -8.04 17.56
N PHE A 658 -12.39 -8.79 16.50
CA PHE A 658 -13.77 -8.98 16.03
C PHE A 658 -14.58 -9.84 17.00
N THR A 659 -13.96 -10.83 17.64
CA THR A 659 -14.60 -11.62 18.71
C THR A 659 -14.90 -10.75 19.92
N LEU A 660 -13.95 -9.90 20.33
CA LEU A 660 -14.12 -8.97 21.44
C LEU A 660 -15.26 -7.99 21.19
N VAL A 661 -15.21 -7.25 20.08
CA VAL A 661 -16.23 -6.24 19.76
C VAL A 661 -17.60 -6.87 19.51
N GLY A 662 -17.66 -8.07 18.94
CA GLY A 662 -18.92 -8.80 18.76
C GLY A 662 -19.63 -9.14 20.08
N SER A 663 -18.88 -9.26 21.19
CA SER A 663 -19.43 -9.53 22.53
C SER A 663 -19.60 -8.28 23.41
N ASP A 664 -18.74 -7.27 23.25
CA ASP A 664 -18.77 -6.00 23.97
C ASP A 664 -18.52 -4.81 23.02
N PRO A 665 -19.55 -4.37 22.27
CA PRO A 665 -19.42 -3.36 21.21
C PRO A 665 -18.92 -2.01 21.70
N VAL A 666 -19.34 -1.63 22.90
CA VAL A 666 -19.00 -0.35 23.56
C VAL A 666 -17.71 -0.45 24.39
N LEU A 667 -17.07 -1.62 24.41
CA LEU A 667 -15.86 -1.92 25.19
C LEU A 667 -16.01 -1.55 26.68
N SER A 668 -17.19 -1.81 27.24
CA SER A 668 -17.53 -1.52 28.63
C SER A 668 -16.63 -2.22 29.64
N GLY A 669 -16.21 -3.46 29.35
CA GLY A 669 -15.28 -4.23 30.17
C GLY A 669 -13.82 -3.82 30.05
N TYR A 670 -13.48 -2.98 29.06
CA TYR A 670 -12.10 -2.63 28.71
C TYR A 670 -11.94 -1.11 28.48
N PRO A 671 -12.08 -0.29 29.54
CA PRO A 671 -12.09 1.17 29.43
C PRO A 671 -10.76 1.75 28.90
N ASP A 672 -9.63 1.11 29.21
CA ASP A 672 -8.31 1.54 28.74
C ASP A 672 -8.10 1.26 27.25
N LEU A 673 -8.57 0.10 26.77
CA LEU A 673 -8.62 -0.22 25.35
C LEU A 673 -9.48 0.81 24.61
N ARG A 674 -10.70 1.07 25.10
CA ARG A 674 -11.60 2.08 24.53
C ARG A 674 -10.92 3.44 24.43
N ARG A 675 -10.35 3.92 25.53
CA ARG A 675 -9.68 5.23 25.58
C ARG A 675 -8.56 5.31 24.54
N GLU A 676 -7.74 4.27 24.43
CA GLU A 676 -6.60 4.26 23.51
C GLU A 676 -7.04 4.21 22.03
N VAL A 677 -8.04 3.38 21.71
CA VAL A 677 -8.63 3.29 20.36
C VAL A 677 -9.19 4.63 19.92
N PHE A 678 -10.05 5.25 20.74
CA PHE A 678 -10.68 6.53 20.40
C PHE A 678 -9.65 7.67 20.32
N ARG A 679 -8.62 7.66 21.17
CA ARG A 679 -7.53 8.64 21.13
C ARG A 679 -6.70 8.54 19.85
N LYS A 680 -6.28 7.34 19.45
CA LYS A 680 -5.37 7.15 18.30
C LYS A 680 -6.09 7.16 16.95
N LEU A 681 -7.33 6.66 16.90
CA LEU A 681 -8.04 6.35 15.66
C LEU A 681 -9.44 6.98 15.57
N GLY A 682 -9.99 7.53 16.64
CA GLY A 682 -11.38 8.02 16.68
C GLY A 682 -11.70 9.09 15.64
N THR A 683 -10.83 10.10 15.48
CA THR A 683 -11.00 11.16 14.46
C THR A 683 -10.70 10.64 13.06
N LYS A 684 -9.69 9.78 12.92
CA LYS A 684 -9.23 9.23 11.63
C LYS A 684 -10.27 8.31 10.99
N LEU A 685 -10.95 7.50 11.80
CA LEU A 685 -11.96 6.54 11.37
C LEU A 685 -13.41 7.02 11.61
N LYS A 686 -13.59 8.27 12.04
CA LYS A 686 -14.90 8.89 12.35
C LYS A 686 -15.74 8.06 13.33
N LEU A 687 -15.13 7.55 14.40
CA LEU A 687 -15.80 6.76 15.44
C LEU A 687 -16.69 7.58 16.38
N ALA A 688 -16.75 8.92 16.20
CA ALA A 688 -17.46 9.81 17.11
C ALA A 688 -19.00 9.70 17.06
N GLY A 689 -19.57 9.03 16.05
CA GLY A 689 -21.01 8.79 15.91
C GLY A 689 -21.50 7.43 16.40
N THR A 690 -20.60 6.57 16.90
CA THR A 690 -20.86 5.19 17.37
C THR A 690 -20.72 5.05 18.89
N ALA A 691 -20.58 6.17 19.60
CA ALA A 691 -20.27 6.24 21.03
C ALA A 691 -21.50 6.41 21.92
#